data_AF-A0A847PL89-F1
#
_entry.id   AF-A0A847PL89-F1
#
_cell.length_a   1.000
_cell.length_b   1.000
_cell.length_c   1.000
_cell.angle_alpha   90.00
_cell.angle_beta   90.00
_cell.angle_gamma   90.00
#
_symmetry.space_group_name_H-M   'P 1'
#
loop_
_entity.id
_entity.type
_entity.pdbx_description
1 polymer ?
#
loop_
_entity_poly.entity_id
_entity_poly.type
_entity_poly.pdbx_seq_one_letter_code
_entity_poly.pdbx_strand_id
1 'polypeptide(L)'
;MRIALTGNPNSGKTTMYNALTGRNEKIGNWAGVTLEKKEWPIKKFYADEEQLIAVDLPGAYSMSPFTSEESITSSYVKKENPDVIINIVDATNLSRSLFFTTQLLELGIPVVVALNKSDLNIKKGTVIDTKTLSSKLGCPVINTVSTSAEGLKAVVDAAVSLVGSTQKAPYTQEKIDLADKTTVETADQKRFEFVNKIVEEVETREILTKEITISDKIDTIITNKWLGIPIFAIVMFLVFQISQVWIGTPLADLLVGWLESFQGWVGELLADASPVLSAILVDGVIGGVIAVVGFLPLIMIMYFLIALLEDCGYMSRVAVVLDPIFKKVGLSGKSVIPFVITIGCAVPGIMASRTIRNERERRATAMLAPFIPCGAKIPVIALFAGAFFDNAGWVSTLMYFTGIILVFLGALIVNKIAGFKSRKSFFIIELPEYKVPSLLNAFKSMCNRGWAFIVKATTIILLCNMAVQLMQTFTWSFQVAESADQSILASIASPFAYLLIPIVGVFSWQLAAAAVTGLIAKENVVGTLAVCFVGLENLIDVEEFAIMEGAGMEVAGIIAITKVAALAYLMFNLYTPPCFAAIGAMNSEMKSKKWVIGGVGLQLGFGYAVAYLVYTIGTLVTGGTLNIGATIGGLIAVLIMVAIIIGLIRNTNKKLKAEYALSDI
;
A
#
# COMPACT_ATOMS: atom_id res chain seq x y z
N MET A 1 10.32 24.76 -30.83
CA MET A 1 11.37 24.40 -29.85
C MET A 1 10.76 23.61 -28.71
N ARG A 2 11.39 22.49 -28.30
CA ARG A 2 10.97 21.66 -27.16
C ARG A 2 11.87 21.92 -25.96
N ILE A 3 11.27 22.43 -24.88
CA ILE A 3 11.93 22.68 -23.61
C ILE A 3 11.53 21.59 -22.63
N ALA A 4 12.50 20.76 -22.23
CA ALA A 4 12.25 19.72 -21.24
C ALA A 4 12.40 20.29 -19.82
N LEU A 5 11.33 20.22 -19.02
CA LEU A 5 11.37 20.57 -17.60
C LEU A 5 11.64 19.32 -16.78
N THR A 6 12.73 19.33 -16.03
CA THR A 6 13.11 18.22 -15.13
C THR A 6 13.65 18.76 -13.82
N GLY A 7 13.85 17.89 -12.83
CA GLY A 7 14.35 18.26 -11.51
C GLY A 7 13.99 17.21 -10.48
N ASN A 8 14.40 17.42 -9.23
CA ASN A 8 14.03 16.48 -8.18
C ASN A 8 12.52 16.50 -7.89
N PRO A 9 11.97 15.39 -7.41
CA PRO A 9 10.64 15.41 -6.83
C PRO A 9 10.52 16.47 -5.73
N ASN A 10 9.39 17.19 -5.71
CA ASN A 10 9.09 18.31 -4.80
C ASN A 10 9.96 19.58 -4.97
N SER A 11 10.76 19.70 -6.03
CA SER A 11 11.50 20.95 -6.32
C SER A 11 10.61 22.11 -6.81
N GLY A 12 9.30 21.87 -6.99
CA GLY A 12 8.35 22.85 -7.51
C GLY A 12 8.12 22.80 -9.03
N LYS A 13 8.64 21.76 -9.70
CA LYS A 13 8.47 21.51 -11.14
C LYS A 13 7.03 21.64 -11.65
N THR A 14 6.06 20.95 -11.02
CA THR A 14 4.64 21.02 -11.44
C THR A 14 4.06 22.42 -11.27
N THR A 15 4.44 23.13 -10.20
CA THR A 15 4.04 24.53 -9.98
C THR A 15 4.58 25.44 -11.07
N MET A 16 5.86 25.29 -11.43
CA MET A 16 6.49 26.03 -12.53
C MET A 16 5.84 25.72 -13.89
N TYR A 17 5.61 24.42 -14.17
CA TYR A 17 4.94 23.98 -15.39
C TYR A 17 3.56 24.62 -15.53
N ASN A 18 2.75 24.60 -14.46
CA ASN A 18 1.43 25.23 -14.43
C ASN A 18 1.51 26.75 -14.61
N ALA A 19 2.50 27.42 -14.00
CA ALA A 19 2.69 28.87 -14.16
C ALA A 19 2.98 29.23 -15.63
N LEU A 20 3.90 28.50 -16.28
CA LEU A 20 4.34 28.71 -17.66
C LEU A 20 3.26 28.34 -18.70
N THR A 21 2.50 27.28 -18.46
CA THR A 21 1.51 26.75 -19.43
C THR A 21 0.08 27.23 -19.20
N GLY A 22 -0.25 27.66 -17.98
CA GLY A 22 -1.61 28.02 -17.57
C GLY A 22 -2.53 26.83 -17.29
N ARG A 23 -1.97 25.62 -17.23
CA ARG A 23 -2.69 24.42 -16.86
C ARG A 23 -2.86 24.32 -15.35
N ASN A 24 -3.94 23.67 -14.92
CA ASN A 24 -4.14 23.26 -13.52
C ASN A 24 -3.81 21.77 -13.38
N GLU A 25 -2.60 21.37 -13.80
CA GLU A 25 -2.17 20.00 -13.61
C GLU A 25 -1.97 19.74 -12.11
N LYS A 26 -2.63 18.72 -11.59
CA LYS A 26 -2.35 18.23 -10.25
C LYS A 26 -1.07 17.39 -10.28
N ILE A 27 -0.39 17.30 -9.14
CA ILE A 27 0.70 16.33 -8.93
C ILE A 27 0.10 14.93 -9.11
N GLY A 28 0.22 14.39 -10.33
CA GLY A 28 -0.32 13.11 -10.72
C GLY A 28 0.72 12.02 -10.59
N ASN A 29 0.30 10.85 -10.09
CA ASN A 29 1.14 9.67 -10.08
C ASN A 29 1.31 9.15 -11.52
N TRP A 30 2.55 9.16 -12.03
CA TRP A 30 2.98 8.56 -13.30
C TRP A 30 2.96 7.03 -13.31
N ALA A 31 2.16 6.41 -12.43
CA ALA A 31 2.19 4.97 -12.27
C ALA A 31 1.11 4.31 -13.12
N GLY A 32 1.55 3.51 -14.10
CA GLY A 32 0.68 2.61 -14.86
C GLY A 32 -0.11 3.24 -16.01
N VAL A 33 0.39 4.32 -16.63
CA VAL A 33 -0.15 4.83 -17.91
C VAL A 33 0.93 4.69 -18.98
N THR A 34 0.54 4.24 -20.18
CA THR A 34 1.29 4.53 -21.40
C THR A 34 1.58 6.02 -21.40
N LEU A 35 2.86 6.39 -21.57
CA LEU A 35 3.35 7.77 -21.51
C LEU A 35 2.51 8.70 -22.40
N GLU A 36 1.44 9.28 -21.85
CA GLU A 36 0.83 10.46 -22.43
C GLU A 36 1.83 11.59 -22.17
N LYS A 37 2.59 11.93 -23.21
CA LYS A 37 3.57 13.01 -23.17
C LYS A 37 2.83 14.30 -22.80
N LYS A 38 3.19 14.89 -21.66
CA LYS A 38 2.63 16.16 -21.19
C LYS A 38 3.33 17.32 -21.89
N GLU A 39 3.01 17.50 -23.16
CA GLU A 39 3.50 18.60 -23.99
C GLU A 39 2.45 19.69 -24.06
N TRP A 40 2.81 20.92 -23.70
CA TRP A 40 1.89 22.05 -23.82
C TRP A 40 2.64 23.32 -24.24
N PRO A 41 2.05 24.17 -25.11
CA PRO A 41 2.67 25.44 -25.47
C PRO A 41 2.82 26.35 -24.24
N ILE A 42 3.98 27.01 -24.14
CA ILE A 42 4.22 28.05 -23.14
C ILE A 42 3.34 29.28 -23.47
N LYS A 43 2.82 29.95 -22.44
CA LYS A 43 2.04 31.20 -22.65
C LYS A 43 2.88 32.23 -23.41
N LYS A 44 2.24 32.92 -24.36
CA LYS A 44 2.84 34.03 -25.12
C LYS A 44 3.47 35.13 -24.26
N PHE A 45 3.03 35.29 -23.01
CA PHE A 45 3.65 36.23 -22.08
C PHE A 45 5.14 35.94 -21.80
N TYR A 46 5.55 34.66 -21.89
CA TYR A 46 6.91 34.19 -21.65
C TYR A 46 7.66 33.85 -22.95
N ALA A 47 7.06 34.05 -24.12
CA ALA A 47 7.61 33.63 -25.41
C ALA A 47 7.22 34.64 -26.50
N ASP A 48 8.22 35.34 -27.06
CA ASP A 48 8.04 36.14 -28.29
C ASP A 48 8.05 35.21 -29.52
N GLU A 49 7.20 35.50 -30.51
CA GLU A 49 6.88 34.87 -31.83
C GLU A 49 7.12 33.36 -32.11
N GLU A 50 8.04 32.68 -31.44
CA GLU A 50 8.34 31.25 -31.55
C GLU A 50 7.35 30.36 -30.78
N GLN A 51 6.99 29.23 -31.39
CA GLN A 51 6.24 28.17 -30.70
C GLN A 51 7.17 27.36 -29.77
N LEU A 52 7.18 27.76 -28.49
CA LEU A 52 7.83 27.03 -27.40
C LEU A 52 6.88 25.97 -26.82
N ILE A 53 7.31 24.72 -26.81
CA ILE A 53 6.59 23.58 -26.24
C ILE A 53 7.30 23.16 -24.95
N ALA A 54 6.60 23.28 -23.82
CA ALA A 54 7.06 22.77 -22.53
C ALA A 54 6.71 21.28 -22.40
N VAL A 55 7.72 20.46 -22.10
CA VAL A 55 7.56 19.03 -21.83
C VAL A 55 7.87 18.76 -20.37
N ASP A 56 6.87 18.29 -19.62
CA ASP A 56 7.08 17.92 -18.22
C ASP A 56 7.66 16.51 -18.10
N LEU A 57 8.91 16.39 -17.66
CA LEU A 57 9.53 15.10 -17.36
C LEU A 57 9.22 14.68 -15.92
N PRO A 58 9.17 13.37 -15.62
CA PRO A 58 9.01 12.92 -14.24
C PRO A 58 10.20 13.39 -13.39
N GLY A 59 9.92 13.74 -12.14
CA GLY A 59 10.97 14.15 -11.22
C GLY A 59 11.89 12.97 -10.95
N ALA A 60 13.21 13.20 -10.97
CA ALA A 60 14.21 12.17 -10.79
C ALA A 60 15.30 12.65 -9.81
N TYR A 61 15.90 11.72 -9.08
CA TYR A 61 17.08 12.02 -8.24
C TYR A 61 18.39 11.69 -8.94
N SER A 62 18.36 10.76 -9.89
CA SER A 62 19.49 10.43 -10.74
C SER A 62 19.06 10.08 -12.17
N MET A 63 20.01 9.98 -13.09
CA MET A 63 19.80 9.44 -14.44
C MET A 63 19.99 7.92 -14.48
N SER A 64 20.25 7.29 -13.33
CA SER A 64 20.49 5.86 -13.24
C SER A 64 19.18 5.08 -13.40
N PRO A 65 19.14 3.96 -14.14
CA PRO A 65 17.89 3.27 -14.51
C PRO A 65 17.32 2.39 -13.37
N PHE A 66 17.36 2.88 -12.13
CA PHE A 66 16.99 2.12 -10.94
C PHE A 66 15.52 2.26 -10.59
N THR A 67 14.92 3.43 -10.81
CA THR A 67 13.48 3.64 -10.68
C THR A 67 12.79 3.83 -12.02
N SER A 68 11.47 3.61 -12.07
CA SER A 68 10.65 3.83 -13.27
C SER A 68 10.76 5.28 -13.76
N GLU A 69 10.78 6.25 -12.85
CA GLU A 69 10.88 7.68 -13.14
C GLU A 69 12.23 8.02 -13.80
N GLU A 70 13.34 7.54 -13.24
CA GLU A 70 14.69 7.77 -13.77
C GLU A 70 14.88 7.09 -15.14
N SER A 71 14.28 5.91 -15.33
CA SER A 71 14.29 5.23 -16.64
C SER A 71 13.53 6.00 -17.71
N ILE A 72 12.43 6.68 -17.35
CA ILE A 72 11.64 7.51 -18.28
C ILE A 72 12.42 8.76 -18.64
N THR A 73 12.97 9.47 -17.64
CA THR A 73 13.78 10.67 -17.88
C THR A 73 15.00 10.33 -18.74
N SER A 74 15.73 9.25 -18.42
CA SER A 74 16.85 8.82 -19.26
C SER A 74 16.42 8.38 -20.66
N SER A 75 15.30 7.67 -20.82
CA SER A 75 14.83 7.23 -22.14
C SER A 75 14.34 8.38 -22.99
N TYR A 76 13.63 9.35 -22.40
CA TYR A 76 13.13 10.53 -23.11
C TYR A 76 14.30 11.37 -23.62
N VAL A 77 15.24 11.72 -22.72
CA VAL A 77 16.35 12.59 -23.10
C VAL A 77 17.22 11.95 -24.19
N LYS A 78 17.40 10.62 -24.17
CA LYS A 78 18.16 9.88 -25.19
C LYS A 78 17.42 9.66 -26.52
N LYS A 79 16.08 9.56 -26.52
CA LYS A 79 15.30 9.22 -27.72
C LYS A 79 14.69 10.44 -28.41
N GLU A 80 14.25 11.42 -27.63
CA GLU A 80 13.48 12.56 -28.13
C GLU A 80 14.33 13.82 -28.31
N ASN A 81 15.59 13.82 -27.83
CA ASN A 81 16.59 14.88 -27.98
C ASN A 81 15.98 16.30 -27.84
N PRO A 82 15.59 16.72 -26.63
CA PRO A 82 15.07 18.08 -26.42
C PRO A 82 16.12 19.14 -26.77
N ASP A 83 15.67 20.30 -27.25
CA ASP A 83 16.54 21.41 -27.68
C ASP A 83 17.28 22.04 -26.48
N VAL A 84 16.61 22.10 -25.33
CA VAL A 84 17.16 22.64 -24.08
C VAL A 84 16.46 22.00 -22.87
N ILE A 85 17.17 21.92 -21.75
CA ILE A 85 16.65 21.42 -20.48
C ILE A 85 16.57 22.58 -19.48
N ILE A 86 15.38 22.82 -18.92
CA ILE A 86 15.24 23.64 -17.71
C ILE A 86 15.25 22.67 -16.51
N ASN A 87 16.33 22.72 -15.74
CA ASN A 87 16.49 21.94 -14.52
C ASN A 87 16.04 22.76 -13.30
N ILE A 88 14.95 22.34 -12.67
CA ILE A 88 14.37 22.98 -11.49
C ILE A 88 15.05 22.42 -10.23
N VAL A 89 15.94 23.22 -9.67
CA VAL A 89 16.79 22.92 -8.51
C VAL A 89 16.14 23.51 -7.26
N ASP A 90 16.02 22.74 -6.18
CA ASP A 90 15.49 23.24 -4.91
C ASP A 90 16.59 24.00 -4.16
N ALA A 91 16.43 25.32 -3.99
CA ALA A 91 17.39 26.16 -3.28
C ALA A 91 17.60 25.70 -1.82
N THR A 92 16.58 25.12 -1.19
CA THR A 92 16.66 24.66 0.21
C THR A 92 17.47 23.36 0.37
N ASN A 93 17.74 22.65 -0.74
CA ASN A 93 18.44 21.37 -0.73
C ASN A 93 19.42 21.27 -1.91
N LEU A 94 20.32 22.26 -1.98
CA LEU A 94 21.17 22.51 -3.15
C LEU A 94 22.05 21.30 -3.54
N SER A 95 22.74 20.67 -2.58
CA SER A 95 23.66 19.55 -2.85
C SER A 95 22.98 18.37 -3.56
N ARG A 96 21.77 18.02 -3.10
CA ARG A 96 21.00 16.93 -3.70
C ARG A 96 20.55 17.28 -5.12
N SER A 97 20.11 18.50 -5.36
CA SER A 97 19.70 18.93 -6.69
C SER A 97 20.86 19.04 -7.67
N LEU A 98 22.01 19.54 -7.21
CA LEU A 98 23.21 19.63 -8.05
C LEU A 98 23.78 18.26 -8.45
N PHE A 99 23.60 17.22 -7.63
CA PHE A 99 23.93 15.85 -8.05
C PHE A 99 23.25 15.47 -9.37
N PHE A 100 21.93 15.69 -9.46
CA PHE A 100 21.17 15.44 -10.68
C PHE A 100 21.57 16.40 -11.81
N THR A 101 21.81 17.69 -11.50
CA THR A 101 22.29 18.69 -12.48
C THR A 101 23.56 18.25 -13.19
N THR A 102 24.54 17.71 -12.46
CA THR A 102 25.81 17.27 -13.07
C THR A 102 25.60 16.11 -14.05
N GLN A 103 24.59 15.26 -13.86
CA GLN A 103 24.26 14.18 -14.79
C GLN A 103 23.57 14.68 -16.05
N LEU A 104 22.74 15.73 -15.94
CA LEU A 104 22.10 16.36 -17.09
C LEU A 104 23.13 17.07 -17.98
N LEU A 105 24.10 17.76 -17.38
CA LEU A 105 25.17 18.46 -18.10
C LEU A 105 26.07 17.50 -18.90
N GLU A 106 26.22 16.26 -18.47
CA GLU A 106 26.98 15.22 -19.20
C GLU A 106 26.27 14.73 -20.47
N LEU A 107 24.99 15.02 -20.66
CA LEU A 107 24.22 14.59 -21.84
C LEU A 107 24.56 15.41 -23.10
N GLY A 108 25.29 16.52 -22.94
CA GLY A 108 25.64 17.42 -24.04
C GLY A 108 24.47 18.25 -24.57
N ILE A 109 23.32 18.24 -23.88
CA ILE A 109 22.16 19.09 -24.16
C ILE A 109 22.28 20.35 -23.32
N PRO A 110 22.03 21.55 -23.86
CA PRO A 110 22.09 22.79 -23.08
C PRO A 110 21.12 22.76 -21.90
N VAL A 111 21.62 23.13 -20.72
CA VAL A 111 20.88 23.17 -19.45
C VAL A 111 20.79 24.60 -18.94
N VAL A 112 19.64 24.98 -18.39
CA VAL A 112 19.44 26.16 -17.55
C VAL A 112 19.00 25.70 -16.17
N VAL A 113 19.64 26.22 -15.12
CA VAL A 113 19.26 25.94 -13.74
C VAL A 113 18.28 27.01 -13.26
N ALA A 114 17.04 26.59 -13.01
CA ALA A 114 16.05 27.38 -12.30
C ALA A 114 16.14 27.07 -10.80
N LEU A 115 16.81 27.95 -10.05
CA LEU A 115 17.01 27.82 -8.61
C LEU A 115 15.72 28.26 -7.89
N ASN A 116 14.85 27.30 -7.59
CA ASN A 116 13.49 27.52 -7.13
C ASN A 116 13.39 27.53 -5.60
N LYS A 117 12.32 28.14 -5.06
CA LYS A 117 12.12 28.37 -3.61
C LYS A 117 13.19 29.27 -2.98
N SER A 118 13.71 30.22 -3.76
CA SER A 118 14.71 31.18 -3.28
C SER A 118 14.20 32.05 -2.11
N ASP A 119 12.88 32.28 -2.04
CA ASP A 119 12.21 32.99 -0.94
C ASP A 119 12.36 32.27 0.41
N LEU A 120 12.36 30.93 0.42
CA LEU A 120 12.52 30.14 1.63
C LEU A 120 13.95 30.22 2.18
N ASN A 121 14.95 30.26 1.31
CA ASN A 121 16.35 30.41 1.72
C ASN A 121 16.60 31.78 2.37
N ILE A 122 16.06 32.84 1.78
CA ILE A 122 16.14 34.20 2.35
C ILE A 122 15.52 34.23 3.75
N LYS A 123 14.35 33.60 3.94
CA LYS A 123 13.70 33.48 5.26
C LYS A 123 14.51 32.68 6.29
N LYS A 124 15.35 31.74 5.83
CA LYS A 124 16.21 30.90 6.66
C LYS A 124 17.62 31.49 6.89
N GLY A 125 17.90 32.69 6.36
CA GLY A 125 19.24 33.29 6.44
C GLY A 125 20.29 32.57 5.58
N THR A 126 19.86 31.83 4.56
CA THR A 126 20.76 31.15 3.60
C THR A 126 20.89 31.99 2.34
N VAL A 127 22.13 32.33 1.97
CA VAL A 127 22.45 33.06 0.73
C VAL A 127 23.23 32.14 -0.20
N ILE A 128 22.78 32.04 -1.44
CA ILE A 128 23.46 31.28 -2.51
C ILE A 128 24.00 32.28 -3.54
N ASP A 129 25.30 32.25 -3.80
CA ASP A 129 25.92 33.03 -4.87
C ASP A 129 25.67 32.38 -6.24
N THR A 130 24.63 32.89 -6.93
CA THR A 130 24.23 32.40 -8.24
C THR A 130 25.27 32.66 -9.34
N LYS A 131 26.11 33.70 -9.21
CA LYS A 131 27.14 34.02 -10.21
C LYS A 131 28.26 33.00 -10.14
N THR A 132 28.75 32.74 -8.92
CA THR A 132 29.79 31.73 -8.70
C THR A 132 29.27 30.34 -9.05
N LEU A 133 28.04 29.99 -8.67
CA LEU A 133 27.43 28.71 -9.04
C LEU A 133 27.30 28.54 -10.56
N SER A 134 26.87 29.58 -11.28
CA SER A 134 26.79 29.60 -12.75
C SER A 134 28.16 29.34 -13.39
N SER A 135 29.20 30.01 -12.90
CA SER A 135 30.57 29.84 -13.41
C SER A 135 31.13 28.43 -13.20
N LYS A 136 30.82 27.80 -12.06
CA LYS A 136 31.30 26.45 -11.69
C LYS A 136 30.56 25.34 -12.42
N LEU A 137 29.26 25.52 -12.67
CA LEU A 137 28.45 24.56 -13.41
C LEU A 137 28.61 24.68 -14.93
N GLY A 138 29.03 25.85 -15.42
CA GLY A 138 29.14 26.12 -16.85
C GLY A 138 27.77 26.32 -17.52
N CYS A 139 26.74 26.69 -16.75
CA CYS A 139 25.39 26.94 -17.25
C CYS A 139 24.70 28.08 -16.48
N PRO A 140 23.73 28.79 -17.08
CA PRO A 140 23.02 29.88 -16.41
C PRO A 140 22.23 29.39 -15.20
N VAL A 141 22.36 30.11 -14.09
CA VAL A 141 21.64 29.86 -12.83
C VAL A 141 20.79 31.08 -12.50
N ILE A 142 19.48 30.89 -12.40
CA ILE A 142 18.51 31.99 -12.22
C ILE A 142 17.63 31.68 -11.01
N ASN A 143 17.50 32.67 -10.10
CA ASN A 143 16.60 32.58 -8.96
C ASN A 143 15.14 32.62 -9.42
N THR A 144 14.32 31.71 -8.90
CA THR A 144 12.90 31.62 -9.24
C THR A 144 12.03 31.35 -8.02
N VAL A 145 10.80 31.86 -8.06
CA VAL A 145 9.75 31.52 -7.09
C VAL A 145 8.50 31.12 -7.88
N SER A 146 8.29 29.81 -7.99
CA SER A 146 7.20 29.27 -8.84
C SER A 146 5.80 29.68 -8.39
N THR A 147 5.60 29.94 -7.09
CA THR A 147 4.29 30.33 -6.52
C THR A 147 3.91 31.77 -6.81
N SER A 148 4.89 32.69 -6.87
CA SER A 148 4.69 34.10 -7.24
C SER A 148 5.03 34.40 -8.71
N ALA A 149 5.45 33.38 -9.47
CA ALA A 149 5.89 33.47 -10.87
C ALA A 149 7.11 34.40 -11.11
N GLU A 150 7.91 34.63 -10.08
CA GLU A 150 9.13 35.44 -10.17
C GLU A 150 10.27 34.68 -10.85
N GLY A 151 11.02 35.37 -11.72
CA GLY A 151 12.19 34.82 -12.43
C GLY A 151 11.87 33.88 -13.60
N LEU A 152 10.61 33.50 -13.81
CA LEU A 152 10.22 32.54 -14.85
C LEU A 152 10.55 33.03 -16.27
N LYS A 153 10.30 34.32 -16.55
CA LYS A 153 10.62 34.91 -17.86
C LYS A 153 12.12 34.83 -18.16
N ALA A 154 12.96 35.21 -17.19
CA ALA A 154 14.41 35.14 -17.35
C ALA A 154 14.91 33.71 -17.61
N VAL A 155 14.31 32.69 -16.98
CA VAL A 155 14.65 31.29 -17.25
C VAL A 155 14.30 30.87 -18.67
N VAL A 156 13.12 31.26 -19.16
CA VAL A 156 12.70 30.94 -20.53
C VAL A 156 13.59 31.67 -21.54
N ASP A 157 13.87 32.96 -21.34
CA ASP A 157 14.74 33.75 -22.21
C ASP A 157 16.16 33.16 -22.27
N ALA A 158 16.71 32.74 -21.12
CA ALA A 158 18.00 32.05 -21.06
C ALA A 158 17.98 30.71 -21.80
N ALA A 159 16.88 29.95 -21.69
CA ALA A 159 16.73 28.67 -22.38
C ALA A 159 16.68 28.85 -23.90
N VAL A 160 15.97 29.87 -24.40
CA VAL A 160 15.93 30.26 -25.81
C VAL A 160 17.31 30.68 -26.32
N SER A 161 18.06 31.45 -25.53
CA SER A 161 19.41 31.90 -25.92
C SER A 161 20.46 30.80 -26.04
N LEU A 162 20.23 29.64 -25.41
CA LEU A 162 21.17 28.52 -25.35
C LEU A 162 20.97 27.47 -26.43
N VAL A 163 19.94 27.61 -27.27
CA VAL A 163 19.65 26.65 -28.34
C VAL A 163 20.84 26.56 -29.30
N GLY A 164 21.30 25.33 -29.57
CA GLY A 164 22.43 25.08 -30.46
C GLY A 164 23.81 25.43 -29.87
N SER A 165 23.87 25.92 -28.63
CA SER A 165 25.14 26.09 -27.91
C SER A 165 25.63 24.75 -27.34
N THR A 166 26.91 24.68 -26.97
CA THR A 166 27.47 23.51 -26.25
C THR A 166 27.95 23.96 -24.88
N GLN A 167 27.57 23.20 -23.85
CA GLN A 167 28.03 23.42 -22.48
C GLN A 167 29.01 22.32 -22.10
N LYS A 168 30.14 22.69 -21.50
CA LYS A 168 31.12 21.72 -21.00
C LYS A 168 30.68 21.24 -19.62
N ALA A 169 30.52 19.93 -19.47
CA ALA A 169 30.16 19.34 -18.19
C ALA A 169 31.25 19.60 -17.13
N PRO A 170 30.89 20.04 -15.92
CA PRO A 170 31.85 20.35 -14.86
C PRO A 170 32.44 19.10 -14.20
N TYR A 171 31.76 17.96 -14.36
CA TYR A 171 32.18 16.64 -13.92
C TYR A 171 31.88 15.65 -15.06
N THR A 172 32.76 14.68 -15.27
CA THR A 172 32.53 13.60 -16.24
C THR A 172 32.83 12.28 -15.56
N GLN A 173 31.81 11.46 -15.40
CA GLN A 173 31.96 10.13 -14.83
C GLN A 173 32.62 9.17 -15.81
N GLU A 174 33.60 8.40 -15.33
CA GLU A 174 34.23 7.34 -16.11
C GLU A 174 33.22 6.25 -16.49
N LYS A 175 33.46 5.51 -17.58
CA LYS A 175 32.61 4.38 -17.98
C LYS A 175 32.68 3.29 -16.90
N ILE A 176 31.60 3.17 -16.13
CA ILE A 176 31.44 2.13 -15.11
C ILE A 176 30.46 1.06 -15.58
N ASP A 177 30.68 -0.17 -15.12
CA ASP A 177 29.66 -1.21 -15.25
C ASP A 177 28.48 -0.90 -14.32
N LEU A 178 27.33 -0.55 -14.91
CA LEU A 178 26.08 -0.27 -14.19
C LEU A 178 25.44 -1.52 -13.59
N ALA A 179 25.93 -2.73 -13.91
CA ALA A 179 25.47 -3.99 -13.34
C ALA A 179 26.17 -4.33 -12.02
N ASP A 180 27.35 -3.76 -11.76
CA ASP A 180 28.05 -3.91 -10.48
C ASP A 180 27.67 -2.80 -9.51
N LYS A 181 27.28 -3.18 -8.29
CA LYS A 181 26.79 -2.27 -7.26
C LYS A 181 27.93 -1.45 -6.65
N THR A 182 29.07 -2.10 -6.41
CA THR A 182 30.20 -1.46 -5.70
C THR A 182 30.83 -0.36 -6.55
N THR A 183 30.89 -0.55 -7.86
CA THR A 183 31.38 0.45 -8.83
C THR A 183 30.44 1.66 -8.90
N VAL A 184 29.12 1.44 -8.96
CA VAL A 184 28.12 2.52 -8.97
C VAL A 184 28.16 3.32 -7.67
N GLU A 185 28.16 2.67 -6.51
CA GLU A 185 28.20 3.36 -5.20
C GLU A 185 29.47 4.22 -5.04
N THR A 186 30.62 3.71 -5.49
CA THR A 186 31.89 4.44 -5.42
C THR A 186 31.88 5.65 -6.36
N ALA A 187 31.30 5.52 -7.56
CA ALA A 187 31.22 6.61 -8.52
C ALA A 187 30.24 7.70 -8.07
N ASP A 188 29.10 7.31 -7.49
CA ASP A 188 28.13 8.24 -6.91
C ASP A 188 28.72 8.98 -5.71
N GLN A 189 29.50 8.32 -4.84
CA GLN A 189 30.22 8.95 -3.74
C GLN A 189 31.18 10.05 -4.22
N LYS A 190 32.01 9.76 -5.22
CA LYS A 190 32.93 10.75 -5.81
C LYS A 190 32.19 11.95 -6.39
N ARG A 191 31.06 11.72 -7.06
CA ARG A 191 30.22 12.79 -7.61
C ARG A 191 29.59 13.63 -6.49
N PHE A 192 29.13 13.01 -5.41
CA PHE A 192 28.64 13.72 -4.22
C PHE A 192 29.73 14.58 -3.56
N GLU A 193 30.94 14.07 -3.43
CA GLU A 193 32.08 14.85 -2.91
C GLU A 193 32.37 16.07 -3.78
N PHE A 194 32.34 15.92 -5.11
CA PHE A 194 32.50 17.02 -6.05
C PHE A 194 31.40 18.09 -5.87
N VAL A 195 30.15 17.67 -5.78
CA VAL A 195 29.02 18.59 -5.60
C VAL A 195 29.08 19.30 -4.25
N ASN A 196 29.44 18.60 -3.18
CA ASN A 196 29.57 19.20 -1.86
C ASN A 196 30.64 20.30 -1.82
N LYS A 197 31.77 20.12 -2.54
CA LYS A 197 32.78 21.18 -2.68
C LYS A 197 32.23 22.43 -3.36
N ILE A 198 31.43 22.27 -4.43
CA ILE A 198 30.78 23.42 -5.09
C ILE A 198 29.82 24.11 -4.11
N VAL A 199 29.01 23.34 -3.39
CA VAL A 199 28.03 23.88 -2.43
C VAL A 199 28.71 24.66 -1.31
N GLU A 200 29.79 24.13 -0.73
CA GLU A 200 30.57 24.81 0.31
C GLU A 200 31.13 26.16 -0.14
N GLU A 201 31.46 26.30 -1.42
CA GLU A 201 32.00 27.56 -1.97
C GLU A 201 30.91 28.59 -2.30
N VAL A 202 29.68 28.18 -2.60
CA VAL A 202 28.60 29.07 -3.08
C VAL A 202 27.50 29.35 -2.07
N GLU A 203 27.40 28.53 -1.02
CA GLU A 203 26.33 28.60 -0.03
C GLU A 203 26.86 29.11 1.32
N THR A 204 26.38 30.29 1.72
CA THR A 204 26.61 30.82 3.06
C THR A 204 25.33 30.69 3.89
N ARG A 205 25.41 30.01 5.04
CA ARG A 205 24.27 29.80 5.95
C ARG A 205 24.45 30.60 7.23
N GLU A 206 23.48 31.43 7.61
CA GLU A 206 23.43 32.06 8.95
C GLU A 206 23.19 31.01 10.04
N ILE A 207 22.32 30.04 9.79
CA ILE A 207 22.08 28.91 10.69
C ILE A 207 23.07 27.80 10.34
N LEU A 208 24.18 27.73 11.08
CA LEU A 208 25.13 26.65 10.98
C LEU A 208 24.47 25.34 11.48
N THR A 209 24.66 24.23 10.75
CA THR A 209 24.19 22.86 11.09
C THR A 209 24.67 22.33 12.45
N LYS A 210 25.41 23.14 13.22
CA LYS A 210 26.02 22.82 14.50
C LYS A 210 25.05 22.98 15.68
N GLU A 211 23.94 23.70 15.49
CA GLU A 211 22.91 23.85 16.53
C GLU A 211 21.86 22.75 16.41
N ILE A 212 21.86 21.84 17.40
CA ILE A 212 20.89 20.75 17.50
C ILE A 212 19.51 21.35 17.78
N THR A 213 18.60 21.27 16.83
CA THR A 213 17.22 21.73 17.00
C THR A 213 16.42 20.79 17.91
N ILE A 214 15.25 21.23 18.40
CA ILE A 214 14.32 20.36 19.14
C ILE A 214 13.91 19.16 18.26
N SER A 215 13.74 19.38 16.95
CA SER A 215 13.48 18.32 15.97
C SER A 215 14.59 17.26 15.99
N ASP A 216 15.85 17.68 16.00
CA ASP A 216 17.00 16.76 15.98
C ASP A 216 17.10 15.93 17.27
N LYS A 217 16.75 16.51 18.43
CA LYS A 217 16.68 15.77 19.70
C LYS A 217 15.60 14.69 19.68
N ILE A 218 14.42 15.04 19.20
CA ILE A 218 13.30 14.10 19.05
C ILE A 218 13.67 13.00 18.05
N ASP A 219 14.24 13.37 16.89
CA ASP A 219 14.66 12.44 15.85
C ASP A 219 15.74 11.48 16.39
N THR A 220 16.65 11.92 17.24
CA THR A 220 17.67 11.04 17.85
C THR A 220 17.05 9.88 18.65
N ILE A 221 15.91 10.11 19.30
CA ILE A 221 15.19 9.10 20.07
C ILE A 221 14.30 8.26 19.14
N ILE A 222 13.49 8.91 18.31
CA ILE A 222 12.49 8.23 17.47
C ILE A 222 13.14 7.44 16.34
N THR A 223 14.24 7.93 15.77
CA THR A 223 14.98 7.25 14.68
C THR A 223 16.01 6.25 15.19
N ASN A 224 16.12 6.08 16.51
CA ASN A 224 17.04 5.11 17.10
C ASN A 224 16.69 3.68 16.65
N LYS A 225 17.69 2.92 16.21
CA LYS A 225 17.51 1.54 15.72
C LYS A 225 16.87 0.57 16.72
N TRP A 226 17.01 0.81 18.02
CA TRP A 226 16.46 -0.04 19.09
C TRP A 226 15.22 0.57 19.74
N LEU A 227 15.22 1.88 20.02
CA LEU A 227 14.08 2.55 20.68
C LEU A 227 12.97 2.93 19.70
N GLY A 228 13.28 3.16 18.43
CA GLY A 228 12.30 3.58 17.43
C GLY A 228 11.21 2.54 17.17
N ILE A 229 11.55 1.24 17.17
CA ILE A 229 10.56 0.16 16.95
C ILE A 229 9.58 0.02 18.13
N PRO A 230 10.03 -0.03 19.41
CA PRO A 230 9.14 0.00 20.56
C PRO A 230 8.27 1.26 20.64
N ILE A 231 8.85 2.45 20.42
CA ILE A 231 8.09 3.71 20.39
C ILE A 231 7.01 3.65 19.31
N PHE A 232 7.36 3.13 18.14
CA PHE A 232 6.40 2.91 17.07
C PHE A 232 5.28 1.97 17.46
N ALA A 233 5.60 0.83 18.07
CA ALA A 233 4.60 -0.12 18.55
C ALA A 233 3.65 0.51 19.58
N ILE A 234 4.17 1.31 20.53
CA ILE A 234 3.36 2.01 21.53
C ILE A 234 2.44 3.05 20.88
N VAL A 235 2.95 3.87 19.97
CA VAL A 235 2.14 4.87 19.26
C VAL A 235 1.03 4.19 18.47
N MET A 236 1.34 3.11 17.74
CA MET A 236 0.34 2.37 16.98
C MET A 236 -0.66 1.64 17.87
N PHE A 237 -0.23 1.12 19.02
CA PHE A 237 -1.12 0.55 20.03
C PHE A 237 -2.12 1.61 20.51
N LEU A 238 -1.66 2.82 20.86
CA LEU A 238 -2.55 3.91 21.26
C LEU A 238 -3.53 4.31 20.16
N VAL A 239 -3.07 4.41 18.91
CA VAL A 239 -3.95 4.68 17.75
C VAL A 239 -5.04 3.62 17.63
N PHE A 240 -4.68 2.34 17.78
CA PHE A 240 -5.64 1.24 17.72
C PHE A 240 -6.60 1.25 18.92
N GLN A 241 -6.11 1.44 20.15
CA GLN A 241 -6.95 1.51 21.35
C GLN A 241 -7.97 2.65 21.26
N ILE A 242 -7.53 3.85 20.85
CA ILE A 242 -8.42 4.99 20.71
C ILE A 242 -9.47 4.73 19.62
N SER A 243 -9.03 4.23 18.45
CA SER A 243 -9.92 4.08 17.29
C SER A 243 -10.82 2.85 17.31
N GLN A 244 -10.45 1.78 18.00
CA GLN A 244 -11.18 0.51 17.98
C GLN A 244 -11.85 0.17 19.31
N VAL A 245 -11.43 0.76 20.43
CA VAL A 245 -11.99 0.41 21.75
C VAL A 245 -12.60 1.64 22.42
N TRP A 246 -11.83 2.72 22.56
CA TRP A 246 -12.26 3.84 23.41
C TRP A 246 -13.27 4.77 22.76
N ILE A 247 -13.12 5.05 21.46
CA ILE A 247 -13.99 5.99 20.74
C ILE A 247 -14.76 5.29 19.61
N GLY A 248 -14.11 4.35 18.91
CA GLY A 248 -14.71 3.65 17.76
C GLY A 248 -15.97 2.88 18.09
N THR A 249 -15.84 1.87 18.96
CA THR A 249 -16.94 0.97 19.33
C THR A 249 -18.13 1.72 19.93
N PRO A 250 -17.98 2.60 20.94
CA PRO A 250 -19.14 3.32 21.48
C PRO A 250 -19.90 4.16 20.44
N LEU A 251 -19.19 4.73 19.47
CA LEU A 251 -19.81 5.50 18.40
C LEU A 251 -20.47 4.60 17.34
N ALA A 252 -19.88 3.44 17.08
CA ALA A 252 -20.46 2.42 16.20
C ALA A 252 -21.72 1.82 16.79
N ASP A 253 -21.69 1.37 18.04
CA ASP A 253 -22.82 0.76 18.74
C ASP A 253 -24.00 1.72 18.83
N LEU A 254 -23.72 3.00 19.13
CA LEU A 254 -24.74 4.04 19.10
C LEU A 254 -25.41 4.06 17.73
N LEU A 255 -24.64 4.22 16.65
CA LEU A 255 -25.16 4.33 15.28
C LEU A 255 -25.92 3.06 14.86
N VAL A 256 -25.37 1.88 15.14
CA VAL A 256 -25.96 0.58 14.82
C VAL A 256 -27.31 0.45 15.51
N GLY A 257 -27.42 0.78 16.80
CA GLY A 257 -28.69 0.71 17.53
C GLY A 257 -29.80 1.59 16.92
N TRP A 258 -29.48 2.76 16.35
CA TRP A 258 -30.46 3.57 15.61
C TRP A 258 -30.93 2.87 14.33
N LEU A 259 -30.01 2.23 13.61
CA LEU A 259 -30.34 1.55 12.36
C LEU A 259 -31.08 0.23 12.59
N GLU A 260 -30.76 -0.51 13.65
CA GLU A 260 -31.48 -1.72 14.05
C GLU A 260 -32.91 -1.41 14.51
N SER A 261 -33.08 -0.30 15.25
CA SER A 261 -34.43 0.21 15.58
C SER A 261 -35.24 0.48 14.31
N PHE A 262 -34.60 1.01 13.27
CA PHE A 262 -35.22 1.20 11.97
C PHE A 262 -35.49 -0.13 11.24
N GLN A 263 -34.56 -1.10 11.30
CA GLN A 263 -34.76 -2.44 10.75
C GLN A 263 -35.96 -3.14 11.38
N GLY A 264 -36.08 -3.10 12.72
CA GLY A 264 -37.20 -3.67 13.45
C GLY A 264 -38.53 -3.04 13.06
N TRP A 265 -38.57 -1.70 12.95
CA TRP A 265 -39.75 -0.98 12.47
C TRP A 265 -40.17 -1.39 11.05
N VAL A 266 -39.21 -1.54 10.12
CA VAL A 266 -39.51 -2.03 8.77
C VAL A 266 -39.96 -3.50 8.79
N GLY A 267 -39.38 -4.32 9.68
CA GLY A 267 -39.77 -5.71 9.90
C GLY A 267 -41.24 -5.84 10.33
N GLU A 268 -41.69 -5.01 11.27
CA GLU A 268 -43.09 -4.96 11.70
C GLU A 268 -44.04 -4.56 10.55
N LEU A 269 -43.65 -3.58 9.72
CA LEU A 269 -44.44 -3.18 8.55
C LEU A 269 -44.54 -4.28 7.48
N LEU A 270 -43.59 -5.20 7.45
CA LEU A 270 -43.53 -6.32 6.51
C LEU A 270 -43.95 -7.66 7.14
N ALA A 271 -44.53 -7.66 8.34
CA ALA A 271 -44.92 -8.88 9.06
C ALA A 271 -45.87 -9.79 8.25
N ASP A 272 -46.77 -9.19 7.46
CA ASP A 272 -47.73 -9.91 6.60
C ASP A 272 -47.22 -10.13 5.16
N ALA A 273 -45.97 -9.76 4.87
CA ALA A 273 -45.39 -9.91 3.54
C ALA A 273 -44.90 -11.34 3.27
N SER A 274 -44.57 -11.64 2.01
CA SER A 274 -43.97 -12.93 1.68
C SER A 274 -42.61 -13.10 2.39
N PRO A 275 -42.25 -14.31 2.85
CA PRO A 275 -40.96 -14.57 3.49
C PRO A 275 -39.76 -14.16 2.63
N VAL A 276 -39.90 -14.26 1.30
CA VAL A 276 -38.91 -13.81 0.32
C VAL A 276 -38.71 -12.29 0.40
N LEU A 277 -39.79 -11.52 0.50
CA LEU A 277 -39.70 -10.07 0.53
C LEU A 277 -39.07 -9.58 1.83
N SER A 278 -39.45 -10.18 2.97
CA SER A 278 -38.86 -9.87 4.27
C SER A 278 -37.36 -10.20 4.31
N ALA A 279 -36.98 -11.42 3.89
CA ALA A 279 -35.57 -11.84 3.87
C ALA A 279 -34.70 -10.96 2.95
N ILE A 280 -35.22 -10.50 1.81
CA ILE A 280 -34.47 -9.62 0.91
C ILE A 280 -34.37 -8.20 1.46
N LEU A 281 -35.49 -7.59 1.88
CA LEU A 281 -35.51 -6.18 2.24
C LEU A 281 -34.99 -5.92 3.65
N VAL A 282 -35.45 -6.69 4.63
CA VAL A 282 -35.12 -6.49 6.05
C VAL A 282 -33.71 -7.02 6.31
N ASP A 283 -33.48 -8.32 6.10
CA ASP A 283 -32.20 -8.93 6.47
C ASP A 283 -31.12 -8.71 5.40
N GLY A 284 -31.48 -8.82 4.12
CA GLY A 284 -30.54 -8.67 3.01
C GLY A 284 -30.08 -7.23 2.82
N VAL A 285 -31.01 -6.32 2.51
CA VAL A 285 -30.73 -4.92 2.16
C VAL A 285 -30.46 -4.08 3.40
N ILE A 286 -31.40 -4.00 4.35
CA ILE A 286 -31.23 -3.16 5.55
C ILE A 286 -30.11 -3.71 6.43
N GLY A 287 -30.11 -5.02 6.73
CA GLY A 287 -29.00 -5.67 7.44
C GLY A 287 -27.64 -5.47 6.73
N GLY A 288 -27.63 -5.52 5.39
CA GLY A 288 -26.44 -5.21 4.60
C GLY A 288 -25.96 -3.76 4.74
N VAL A 289 -26.87 -2.79 4.82
CA VAL A 289 -26.53 -1.38 5.09
C VAL A 289 -25.99 -1.22 6.51
N ILE A 290 -26.62 -1.85 7.50
CA ILE A 290 -26.20 -1.82 8.91
C ILE A 290 -24.77 -2.33 9.05
N ALA A 291 -24.46 -3.48 8.44
CA ALA A 291 -23.10 -4.02 8.45
C ALA A 291 -22.09 -3.00 7.90
N VAL A 292 -22.38 -2.32 6.78
CA VAL A 292 -21.44 -1.37 6.18
C VAL A 292 -21.27 -0.09 7.01
N VAL A 293 -22.39 0.46 7.51
CA VAL A 293 -22.38 1.73 8.22
C VAL A 293 -21.90 1.54 9.66
N GLY A 294 -22.13 0.38 10.28
CA GLY A 294 -21.62 0.03 11.61
C GLY A 294 -20.10 0.06 11.70
N PHE A 295 -19.38 -0.36 10.66
CA PHE A 295 -17.91 -0.28 10.64
C PHE A 295 -17.35 1.13 10.32
N LEU A 296 -18.19 2.06 9.88
CA LEU A 296 -17.75 3.36 9.39
C LEU A 296 -17.07 4.22 10.48
N PRO A 297 -17.60 4.34 11.72
CA PRO A 297 -16.98 5.15 12.77
C PRO A 297 -15.57 4.70 13.13
N LEU A 298 -15.36 3.38 13.28
CA LEU A 298 -14.05 2.81 13.61
C LEU A 298 -13.00 3.17 12.55
N ILE A 299 -13.36 3.03 11.28
CA ILE A 299 -12.48 3.34 10.15
C ILE A 299 -12.20 4.85 10.06
N MET A 300 -13.21 5.69 10.28
CA MET A 300 -13.06 7.15 10.24
C MET A 300 -12.11 7.67 11.31
N ILE A 301 -12.27 7.24 12.57
CA ILE A 301 -11.38 7.65 13.66
C ILE A 301 -9.95 7.17 13.40
N MET A 302 -9.79 5.93 12.92
CA MET A 302 -8.48 5.40 12.51
C MET A 302 -7.82 6.29 11.45
N TYR A 303 -8.57 6.69 10.40
CA TYR A 303 -8.05 7.59 9.36
C TYR A 303 -7.69 8.97 9.87
N PHE A 304 -8.49 9.51 10.79
CA PHE A 304 -8.22 10.80 11.41
C PHE A 304 -6.88 10.77 12.17
N LEU A 305 -6.66 9.75 13.01
CA LEU A 305 -5.42 9.59 13.77
C LEU A 305 -4.21 9.36 12.87
N ILE A 306 -4.34 8.52 11.84
CA ILE A 306 -3.27 8.30 10.85
C ILE A 306 -2.95 9.60 10.10
N ALA A 307 -3.96 10.39 9.72
CA ALA A 307 -3.74 11.67 9.06
C ALA A 307 -2.99 12.66 9.96
N LEU A 308 -3.24 12.67 11.27
CA LEU A 308 -2.46 13.48 12.22
C LEU A 308 -0.99 13.03 12.28
N LEU A 309 -0.74 11.71 12.30
CA LEU A 309 0.63 11.16 12.28
C LEU A 309 1.37 11.42 10.96
N GLU A 310 0.64 11.47 9.85
CA GLU A 310 1.17 11.81 8.53
C GLU A 310 1.51 13.31 8.45
N ASP A 311 0.60 14.19 8.89
CA ASP A 311 0.77 15.65 8.87
C ASP A 311 1.87 16.14 9.82
N CYS A 312 2.07 15.49 10.96
CA CYS A 312 3.15 15.86 11.90
C CYS A 312 4.54 15.37 11.46
N GLY A 313 4.61 14.55 10.41
CA GLY A 313 5.87 14.03 9.87
C GLY A 313 6.38 12.76 10.55
N TYR A 314 5.65 12.17 11.52
CA TYR A 314 6.07 10.97 12.24
C TYR A 314 6.24 9.75 11.31
N MET A 315 5.33 9.56 10.35
CA MET A 315 5.37 8.43 9.40
C MET A 315 6.67 8.35 8.59
N SER A 316 7.30 9.50 8.30
CA SER A 316 8.57 9.55 7.57
C SER A 316 9.74 9.00 8.40
N ARG A 317 9.75 9.20 9.72
CA ARG A 317 10.78 8.66 10.65
C ARG A 317 10.62 7.16 10.82
N VAL A 318 9.37 6.71 10.98
CA VAL A 318 9.03 5.29 11.06
C VAL A 318 9.56 4.54 9.83
N ALA A 319 9.36 5.11 8.63
CA ALA A 319 9.89 4.53 7.41
C ALA A 319 11.43 4.42 7.43
N VAL A 320 12.14 5.41 7.97
CA VAL A 320 13.61 5.37 8.12
C VAL A 320 14.06 4.28 9.08
N VAL A 321 13.41 4.14 10.25
CA VAL A 321 13.75 3.11 11.25
C VAL A 321 13.60 1.69 10.70
N LEU A 322 12.58 1.48 9.86
CA LEU A 322 12.21 0.16 9.37
C LEU A 322 12.79 -0.16 7.99
N ASP A 323 13.35 0.82 7.26
CA ASP A 323 14.00 0.61 5.96
C ASP A 323 15.07 -0.52 6.00
N PRO A 324 15.97 -0.61 7.01
CA PRO A 324 16.97 -1.69 7.06
C PRO A 324 16.36 -3.10 7.11
N ILE A 325 15.16 -3.25 7.66
CA ILE A 325 14.46 -4.54 7.77
C ILE A 325 13.79 -4.89 6.44
N PHE A 326 13.03 -3.96 5.87
CA PHE A 326 12.28 -4.18 4.62
C PHE A 326 13.20 -4.31 3.40
N LYS A 327 14.34 -3.62 3.39
CA LYS A 327 15.31 -3.68 2.31
C LYS A 327 15.93 -5.08 2.14
N LYS A 328 16.00 -5.88 3.20
CA LYS A 328 16.46 -7.29 3.13
C LYS A 328 15.54 -8.17 2.28
N VAL A 329 14.26 -7.82 2.21
CA VAL A 329 13.26 -8.52 1.40
C VAL A 329 12.85 -7.73 0.16
N GLY A 330 13.65 -6.74 -0.26
CA GLY A 330 13.44 -5.97 -1.48
C GLY A 330 12.23 -5.03 -1.47
N LEU A 331 11.79 -4.60 -0.29
CA LEU A 331 10.80 -3.55 -0.10
C LEU A 331 11.48 -2.29 0.47
N SER A 332 10.86 -1.12 0.35
CA SER A 332 11.33 0.11 1.03
C SER A 332 10.71 0.25 2.42
N GLY A 333 11.34 1.05 3.28
CA GLY A 333 10.78 1.39 4.59
C GLY A 333 9.38 2.04 4.52
N LYS A 334 9.01 2.64 3.38
CA LYS A 334 7.65 3.15 3.14
C LYS A 334 6.58 2.06 3.10
N SER A 335 6.94 0.81 2.82
CA SER A 335 6.01 -0.32 2.82
C SER A 335 5.39 -0.61 4.19
N VAL A 336 6.04 -0.17 5.27
CA VAL A 336 5.50 -0.26 6.64
C VAL A 336 4.15 0.42 6.77
N ILE A 337 4.02 1.60 6.15
CA ILE A 337 2.84 2.45 6.31
C ILE A 337 1.59 1.64 5.89
N PRO A 338 1.54 1.04 4.68
CA PRO A 338 0.52 0.07 4.31
C PRO A 338 0.29 -1.07 5.30
N PHE A 339 1.34 -1.80 5.70
CA PHE A 339 1.21 -2.99 6.56
C PHE A 339 0.57 -2.67 7.91
N VAL A 340 0.97 -1.55 8.51
CA VAL A 340 0.51 -1.14 9.83
C VAL A 340 -0.93 -0.64 9.76
N ILE A 341 -1.25 0.15 8.75
CA ILE A 341 -2.62 0.63 8.54
C ILE A 341 -3.57 -0.56 8.27
N THR A 342 -3.09 -1.65 7.66
CA THR A 342 -3.88 -2.87 7.45
C THR A 342 -4.35 -3.53 8.76
N ILE A 343 -3.64 -3.37 9.88
CA ILE A 343 -4.09 -3.89 11.19
C ILE A 343 -5.48 -3.34 11.55
N GLY A 344 -5.76 -2.08 11.20
CA GLY A 344 -7.11 -1.53 11.28
C GLY A 344 -8.01 -2.13 10.21
N CYS A 345 -7.77 -1.78 8.95
CA CYS A 345 -8.52 -2.33 7.82
C CYS A 345 -7.65 -2.45 6.56
N ALA A 346 -7.77 -3.57 5.86
CA ALA A 346 -6.97 -3.87 4.68
C ALA A 346 -7.22 -2.88 3.53
N VAL A 347 -8.44 -2.37 3.37
CA VAL A 347 -8.79 -1.39 2.32
C VAL A 347 -7.93 -0.11 2.43
N PRO A 348 -7.95 0.64 3.55
CA PRO A 348 -7.03 1.74 3.83
C PRO A 348 -5.56 1.40 3.62
N GLY A 349 -5.12 0.25 4.14
CA GLY A 349 -3.71 -0.12 4.17
C GLY A 349 -3.19 -0.37 2.76
N ILE A 350 -3.97 -1.07 1.93
CA ILE A 350 -3.64 -1.26 0.52
C ILE A 350 -3.60 0.08 -0.21
N MET A 351 -4.59 0.97 0.00
CA MET A 351 -4.61 2.29 -0.64
C MET A 351 -3.42 3.17 -0.23
N ALA A 352 -2.93 3.04 1.00
CA ALA A 352 -1.75 3.76 1.48
C ALA A 352 -0.47 3.38 0.72
N SER A 353 -0.46 2.25 -0.02
CA SER A 353 0.68 1.85 -0.86
C SER A 353 0.97 2.86 -1.98
N ARG A 354 0.03 3.75 -2.33
CA ARG A 354 0.25 4.86 -3.28
C ARG A 354 1.36 5.83 -2.88
N THR A 355 1.74 5.86 -1.61
CA THR A 355 2.88 6.64 -1.10
C THR A 355 4.24 6.09 -1.57
N ILE A 356 4.26 4.85 -2.04
CA ILE A 356 5.41 4.16 -2.60
C ILE A 356 5.49 4.50 -4.10
N ARG A 357 6.56 5.22 -4.49
CA ARG A 357 6.77 5.68 -5.87
C ARG A 357 7.11 4.55 -6.83
N ASN A 358 7.94 3.61 -6.38
CA ASN A 358 8.33 2.45 -7.18
C ASN A 358 7.12 1.53 -7.38
N GLU A 359 6.65 1.42 -8.62
CA GLU A 359 5.47 0.62 -8.96
C GLU A 359 5.62 -0.86 -8.56
N ARG A 360 6.85 -1.40 -8.60
CA ARG A 360 7.13 -2.80 -8.24
C ARG A 360 6.91 -3.03 -6.74
N GLU A 361 7.51 -2.17 -5.93
CA GLU A 361 7.36 -2.19 -4.47
C GLU A 361 5.91 -1.90 -4.08
N ARG A 362 5.23 -0.98 -4.77
CA ARG A 362 3.81 -0.70 -4.54
C ARG A 362 2.95 -1.93 -4.79
N ARG A 363 3.11 -2.59 -5.94
CA ARG A 363 2.34 -3.81 -6.28
C ARG A 363 2.61 -4.93 -5.28
N ALA A 364 3.87 -5.17 -4.92
CA ALA A 364 4.23 -6.16 -3.92
C ALA A 364 3.61 -5.83 -2.55
N THR A 365 3.71 -4.57 -2.10
CA THR A 365 3.15 -4.14 -0.82
C THR A 365 1.63 -4.26 -0.80
N ALA A 366 0.93 -3.83 -1.85
CA ALA A 366 -0.52 -3.96 -1.98
C ALA A 366 -1.00 -5.42 -1.94
N MET A 367 -0.21 -6.34 -2.50
CA MET A 367 -0.50 -7.78 -2.50
C MET A 367 -0.30 -8.43 -1.14
N LEU A 368 0.72 -7.99 -0.39
CA LEU A 368 1.15 -8.63 0.84
C LEU A 368 0.47 -8.03 2.07
N ALA A 369 0.00 -6.78 1.99
CA ALA A 369 -0.66 -6.08 3.08
C ALA A 369 -1.77 -6.93 3.75
N PRO A 370 -2.65 -7.62 3.01
CA PRO A 370 -3.71 -8.47 3.58
C PRO A 370 -3.27 -9.64 4.46
N PHE A 371 -2.00 -10.05 4.44
CA PHE A 371 -1.49 -11.07 5.35
C PHE A 371 -1.46 -10.60 6.81
N ILE A 372 -1.43 -9.30 7.05
CA ILE A 372 -1.62 -8.74 8.39
C ILE A 372 -3.11 -8.85 8.75
N PRO A 373 -3.46 -9.48 9.88
CA PRO A 373 -4.85 -9.54 10.32
C PRO A 373 -5.41 -8.14 10.59
N CYS A 374 -6.56 -7.81 9.99
CA CYS A 374 -7.30 -6.56 10.20
C CYS A 374 -8.33 -6.70 11.32
N GLY A 375 -8.91 -5.59 11.81
CA GLY A 375 -9.91 -5.57 12.88
C GLY A 375 -11.09 -6.53 12.66
N ALA A 376 -11.60 -6.63 11.42
CA ALA A 376 -12.68 -7.55 11.05
C ALA A 376 -12.35 -9.05 11.22
N LYS A 377 -11.08 -9.41 11.42
CA LYS A 377 -10.65 -10.80 11.68
C LYS A 377 -10.64 -11.12 13.18
N ILE A 378 -10.77 -10.12 14.06
CA ILE A 378 -10.75 -10.30 15.51
C ILE A 378 -11.91 -11.19 15.98
N PRO A 379 -13.16 -11.04 15.51
CA PRO A 379 -14.25 -11.93 15.91
C PRO A 379 -13.97 -13.41 15.58
N VAL A 380 -13.40 -13.69 14.40
CA VAL A 380 -13.03 -15.05 14.00
C VAL A 380 -11.93 -15.60 14.90
N ILE A 381 -10.91 -14.78 15.23
CA ILE A 381 -9.86 -15.18 16.17
C ILE A 381 -10.49 -15.47 17.54
N ALA A 382 -11.34 -14.58 18.05
CA ALA A 382 -11.98 -14.70 19.35
C ALA A 382 -12.86 -15.95 19.45
N LEU A 383 -13.67 -16.25 18.41
CA LEU A 383 -14.49 -17.45 18.33
C LEU A 383 -13.63 -18.71 18.46
N PHE A 384 -12.64 -18.91 17.58
CA PHE A 384 -11.84 -20.13 17.62
C PHE A 384 -10.92 -20.20 18.84
N ALA A 385 -10.42 -19.06 19.30
CA ALA A 385 -9.63 -18.93 20.52
C ALA A 385 -10.45 -19.35 21.74
N GLY A 386 -11.63 -18.76 21.94
CA GLY A 386 -12.51 -19.02 23.10
C GLY A 386 -13.19 -20.40 23.07
N ALA A 387 -13.48 -20.94 21.88
CA ALA A 387 -14.09 -22.27 21.77
C ALA A 387 -13.08 -23.41 22.01
N PHE A 388 -11.88 -23.34 21.43
CA PHE A 388 -10.97 -24.49 21.38
C PHE A 388 -9.76 -24.40 22.32
N PHE A 389 -9.43 -23.21 22.85
CA PHE A 389 -8.20 -22.99 23.60
C PHE A 389 -8.46 -22.30 24.94
N ASP A 390 -7.94 -22.89 26.02
CA ASP A 390 -7.97 -22.27 27.34
C ASP A 390 -6.90 -21.16 27.42
N ASN A 391 -7.21 -20.02 28.04
CA ASN A 391 -6.32 -18.85 28.16
C ASN A 391 -5.72 -18.38 26.80
N ALA A 392 -6.60 -18.09 25.84
CA ALA A 392 -6.27 -18.03 24.42
C ALA A 392 -5.59 -16.74 23.91
N GLY A 393 -5.09 -15.86 24.79
CA GLY A 393 -4.39 -14.63 24.38
C GLY A 393 -3.17 -14.87 23.46
N TRP A 394 -2.56 -16.05 23.59
CA TRP A 394 -1.46 -16.49 22.72
C TRP A 394 -1.91 -16.76 21.27
N VAL A 395 -3.16 -17.14 21.03
CA VAL A 395 -3.68 -17.45 19.69
C VAL A 395 -3.65 -16.20 18.82
N SER A 396 -4.18 -15.09 19.34
CA SER A 396 -4.14 -13.79 18.64
C SER A 396 -2.69 -13.38 18.34
N THR A 397 -1.81 -13.46 19.34
CA THR A 397 -0.38 -13.14 19.18
C THR A 397 0.25 -13.97 18.06
N LEU A 398 0.01 -15.28 18.04
CA LEU A 398 0.50 -16.19 17.00
C LEU A 398 0.01 -15.80 15.59
N MET A 399 -1.26 -15.37 15.46
CA MET A 399 -1.82 -14.95 14.17
C MET A 399 -1.16 -13.67 13.62
N TYR A 400 -0.87 -12.70 14.48
CA TYR A 400 -0.17 -11.49 14.03
C TYR A 400 1.28 -11.77 13.66
N PHE A 401 2.00 -12.55 14.47
CA PHE A 401 3.39 -12.93 14.17
C PHE A 401 3.50 -13.76 12.89
N THR A 402 2.61 -14.73 12.70
CA THR A 402 2.57 -15.53 11.47
C THR A 402 2.30 -14.63 10.27
N GLY A 403 1.35 -13.69 10.36
CA GLY A 403 1.11 -12.70 9.30
C GLY A 403 2.34 -11.88 8.91
N ILE A 404 3.12 -11.42 9.89
CA ILE A 404 4.39 -10.70 9.66
C ILE A 404 5.40 -11.61 8.92
N ILE A 405 5.54 -12.87 9.34
CA ILE A 405 6.43 -13.83 8.67
C ILE A 405 5.99 -14.05 7.22
N LEU A 406 4.68 -14.19 6.97
CA LEU A 406 4.13 -14.36 5.62
C LEU A 406 4.35 -13.14 4.73
N VAL A 407 4.31 -11.92 5.28
CA VAL A 407 4.70 -10.70 4.55
C VAL A 407 6.15 -10.79 4.05
N PHE A 408 7.09 -11.17 4.92
CA PHE A 408 8.50 -11.27 4.54
C PHE A 408 8.75 -12.41 3.54
N LEU A 409 8.16 -13.59 3.76
CA LEU A 409 8.28 -14.73 2.83
C LEU A 409 7.64 -14.43 1.47
N GLY A 410 6.45 -13.82 1.49
CA GLY A 410 5.73 -13.38 0.30
C GLY A 410 6.53 -12.34 -0.48
N ALA A 411 7.16 -11.37 0.19
CA ALA A 411 8.02 -10.38 -0.47
C ALA A 411 9.21 -11.02 -1.21
N LEU A 412 9.88 -11.99 -0.57
CA LEU A 412 10.97 -12.74 -1.20
C LEU A 412 10.50 -13.53 -2.43
N ILE A 413 9.35 -14.20 -2.34
CA ILE A 413 8.79 -14.99 -3.44
C ILE A 413 8.35 -14.08 -4.59
N VAL A 414 7.63 -12.99 -4.30
CA VAL A 414 7.18 -12.01 -5.31
C VAL A 414 8.38 -11.41 -6.04
N ASN A 415 9.44 -11.03 -5.32
CA ASN A 415 10.66 -10.51 -5.95
C ASN A 415 11.31 -11.51 -6.89
N LYS A 416 11.31 -12.80 -6.52
CA LYS A 416 11.87 -13.87 -7.33
C LYS A 416 11.00 -14.19 -8.55
N ILE A 417 9.68 -14.22 -8.40
CA ILE A 417 8.72 -14.43 -9.49
C ILE A 417 8.79 -13.29 -10.51
N ALA A 418 8.88 -12.06 -10.03
CA ALA A 418 8.87 -10.87 -10.87
C ALA A 418 10.23 -10.53 -11.46
N GLY A 419 11.29 -11.26 -11.11
CA GLY A 419 12.60 -11.11 -11.73
C GLY A 419 13.37 -9.89 -11.25
N PHE A 420 13.10 -9.45 -10.02
CA PHE A 420 13.76 -8.29 -9.46
C PHE A 420 15.17 -8.67 -9.00
N LYS A 421 16.13 -8.76 -9.93
CA LYS A 421 17.55 -8.68 -9.56
C LYS A 421 17.72 -7.36 -8.82
N SER A 422 18.39 -7.39 -7.66
CA SER A 422 18.50 -6.32 -6.66
C SER A 422 19.06 -5.00 -7.23
N ARG A 423 18.27 -4.30 -8.04
CA ARG A 423 18.43 -2.88 -8.34
C ARG A 423 17.82 -2.17 -7.15
N LYS A 424 18.58 -2.08 -6.07
CA LYS A 424 18.16 -1.39 -4.84
C LYS A 424 17.83 0.04 -5.26
N SER A 425 16.55 0.41 -5.18
CA SER A 425 16.18 1.82 -5.21
C SER A 425 16.93 2.47 -4.04
N PHE A 426 17.66 3.56 -4.30
CA PHE A 426 18.23 4.32 -3.21
C PHE A 426 17.05 4.93 -2.45
N PHE A 427 16.77 4.40 -1.26
CA PHE A 427 15.79 4.99 -0.37
C PHE A 427 16.38 6.26 0.21
N ILE A 428 16.18 7.37 -0.51
CA ILE A 428 16.59 8.70 -0.06
C ILE A 428 15.32 9.47 0.26
N ILE A 429 15.00 9.58 1.55
CA ILE A 429 13.88 10.39 2.03
C ILE A 429 14.43 11.66 2.70
N GLU A 430 13.88 12.80 2.32
CA GLU A 430 14.07 14.03 3.11
C GLU A 430 13.11 13.97 4.27
N LEU A 431 13.64 14.05 5.50
CA LEU A 431 12.81 14.14 6.69
C LEU A 431 12.14 15.51 6.70
N PRO A 432 10.79 15.60 6.62
CA PRO A 432 10.09 16.87 6.74
C PRO A 432 10.29 17.44 8.14
N GLU A 433 10.32 18.75 8.30
CA GLU A 433 10.31 19.39 9.63
C GLU A 433 9.05 18.97 10.41
N TYR A 434 9.17 18.83 11.74
CA TYR A 434 8.01 18.60 12.60
C TYR A 434 7.04 19.77 12.47
N LYS A 435 5.76 19.44 12.26
CA LYS A 435 4.68 20.41 12.19
C LYS A 435 3.60 20.04 13.19
N VAL A 436 2.97 21.05 13.78
CA VAL A 436 1.73 20.85 14.54
C VAL A 436 0.66 20.37 13.53
N PRO A 437 0.05 19.19 13.75
CA PRO A 437 -0.89 18.64 12.80
C PRO A 437 -2.16 19.49 12.74
N SER A 438 -2.70 19.69 11.54
CA SER A 438 -3.94 20.46 11.35
C SER A 438 -5.14 19.55 11.58
N LEU A 439 -5.86 19.75 12.68
CA LEU A 439 -7.08 19.02 13.00
C LEU A 439 -8.12 19.11 11.87
N LEU A 440 -8.21 20.28 11.22
CA LEU A 440 -9.17 20.52 10.15
C LEU A 440 -8.81 19.78 8.85
N ASN A 441 -7.51 19.65 8.55
CA ASN A 441 -7.05 18.85 7.42
C ASN A 441 -7.24 17.36 7.68
N ALA A 442 -6.93 16.90 8.88
CA ALA A 442 -7.17 15.52 9.30
C ALA A 442 -8.67 15.18 9.22
N PHE A 443 -9.55 16.07 9.66
CA PHE A 443 -11.00 15.89 9.55
C PHE A 443 -11.47 15.83 8.09
N LYS A 444 -11.03 16.77 7.22
CA LYS A 444 -11.35 16.71 5.78
C LYS A 444 -10.84 15.43 5.12
N SER A 445 -9.63 14.99 5.47
CA SER A 445 -9.04 13.74 5.00
C SER A 445 -9.88 12.54 5.43
N MET A 446 -10.28 12.49 6.70
CA MET A 446 -11.19 11.48 7.25
C MET A 446 -12.51 11.43 6.48
N CYS A 447 -13.19 12.55 6.30
CA CYS A 447 -14.49 12.59 5.60
C CYS A 447 -14.36 12.14 4.14
N ASN A 448 -13.32 12.61 3.42
CA ASN A 448 -13.09 12.22 2.03
C ASN A 448 -12.83 10.72 1.89
N ARG A 449 -12.04 10.13 2.80
CA ARG A 449 -11.73 8.69 2.80
C ARG A 449 -12.93 7.85 3.24
N GLY A 450 -13.68 8.31 4.24
CA GLY A 450 -14.94 7.70 4.68
C GLY A 450 -15.99 7.66 3.56
N TRP A 451 -16.18 8.77 2.84
CA TRP A 451 -17.08 8.82 1.68
C TRP A 451 -16.64 7.84 0.57
N ALA A 452 -15.34 7.80 0.28
CA ALA A 452 -14.81 6.86 -0.71
C ALA A 452 -15.01 5.39 -0.31
N PHE A 453 -15.01 5.08 1.00
CA PHE A 453 -15.35 3.76 1.52
C PHE A 453 -16.83 3.45 1.30
N ILE A 454 -17.75 4.34 1.68
CA ILE A 454 -19.21 4.15 1.49
C ILE A 454 -19.52 3.86 0.02
N VAL A 455 -19.09 4.71 -0.91
CA VAL A 455 -19.44 4.57 -2.34
C VAL A 455 -18.96 3.23 -2.91
N LYS A 456 -17.78 2.74 -2.49
CA LYS A 456 -17.18 1.52 -3.05
C LYS A 456 -17.56 0.24 -2.33
N ALA A 457 -17.74 0.30 -1.01
CA ALA A 457 -17.99 -0.87 -0.17
C ALA A 457 -19.48 -1.19 -0.11
N THR A 458 -20.36 -0.18 -0.03
CA THR A 458 -21.81 -0.40 0.12
C THR A 458 -22.39 -1.21 -1.03
N THR A 459 -22.06 -0.88 -2.28
CA THR A 459 -22.60 -1.59 -3.45
C THR A 459 -22.19 -3.06 -3.49
N ILE A 460 -20.93 -3.37 -3.18
CA ILE A 460 -20.43 -4.75 -3.20
C ILE A 460 -20.98 -5.53 -2.01
N ILE A 461 -20.92 -4.97 -0.80
CA ILE A 461 -21.33 -5.66 0.43
C ILE A 461 -22.84 -5.91 0.41
N LEU A 462 -23.65 -4.93 0.01
CA LEU A 462 -25.11 -5.09 -0.06
C LEU A 462 -25.53 -6.19 -1.04
N LEU A 463 -24.96 -6.22 -2.25
CA LEU A 463 -25.24 -7.28 -3.23
C LEU A 463 -24.83 -8.65 -2.71
N CYS A 464 -23.67 -8.73 -2.06
CA CYS A 464 -23.17 -9.99 -1.55
C CYS A 464 -23.95 -10.46 -0.31
N ASN A 465 -24.35 -9.55 0.59
CA ASN A 465 -25.15 -9.88 1.77
C ASN A 465 -26.54 -10.37 1.37
N MET A 466 -27.20 -9.66 0.44
CA MET A 466 -28.48 -10.10 -0.12
C MET A 466 -28.37 -11.47 -0.79
N ALA A 467 -27.28 -11.73 -1.54
CA ALA A 467 -27.05 -13.03 -2.15
C ALA A 467 -26.84 -14.12 -1.09
N VAL A 468 -26.05 -13.87 -0.05
CA VAL A 468 -25.82 -14.83 1.05
C VAL A 468 -27.12 -15.13 1.79
N GLN A 469 -27.91 -14.10 2.13
CA GLN A 469 -29.20 -14.28 2.78
C GLN A 469 -30.15 -15.14 1.95
N LEU A 470 -30.26 -14.85 0.64
CA LEU A 470 -31.04 -15.68 -0.28
C LEU A 470 -30.57 -17.13 -0.31
N MET A 471 -29.24 -17.33 -0.35
CA MET A 471 -28.67 -18.68 -0.40
C MET A 471 -28.85 -19.43 0.92
N GLN A 472 -28.89 -18.75 2.07
CA GLN A 472 -29.08 -19.35 3.39
C GLN A 472 -30.56 -19.71 3.63
N THR A 473 -31.48 -18.83 3.27
CA THR A 473 -32.91 -18.99 3.58
C THR A 473 -33.65 -19.93 2.62
N PHE A 474 -33.25 -19.98 1.35
CA PHE A 474 -34.03 -20.66 0.31
C PHE A 474 -33.35 -21.91 -0.27
N THR A 475 -34.18 -22.82 -0.76
CA THR A 475 -33.83 -23.94 -1.64
C THR A 475 -33.79 -23.49 -3.12
N TRP A 476 -33.29 -24.32 -4.04
CA TRP A 476 -33.26 -23.99 -5.48
C TRP A 476 -34.65 -23.80 -6.11
N SER A 477 -35.72 -24.27 -5.47
CA SER A 477 -37.10 -24.02 -5.84
C SER A 477 -37.69 -22.75 -5.22
N PHE A 478 -36.88 -21.93 -4.54
CA PHE A 478 -37.27 -20.71 -3.80
C PHE A 478 -38.32 -20.94 -2.70
N GLN A 479 -38.32 -22.14 -2.12
CA GLN A 479 -39.04 -22.43 -0.88
C GLN A 479 -38.11 -22.21 0.32
N VAL A 480 -38.65 -21.76 1.45
CA VAL A 480 -37.91 -21.61 2.70
C VAL A 480 -37.36 -22.98 3.09
N ALA A 481 -36.05 -23.07 3.33
CA ALA A 481 -35.40 -24.32 3.68
C ALA A 481 -35.81 -24.74 5.11
N GLU A 482 -36.26 -25.99 5.27
CA GLU A 482 -36.62 -26.55 6.58
C GLU A 482 -35.39 -26.85 7.45
N SER A 483 -34.22 -27.01 6.81
CA SER A 483 -32.94 -27.23 7.47
C SER A 483 -31.81 -26.57 6.68
N ALA A 484 -30.74 -26.16 7.36
CA ALA A 484 -29.60 -25.50 6.74
C ALA A 484 -28.94 -26.35 5.64
N ASP A 485 -28.99 -27.69 5.75
CA ASP A 485 -28.43 -28.63 4.77
C ASP A 485 -29.15 -28.61 3.41
N GLN A 486 -30.42 -28.18 3.37
CA GLN A 486 -31.21 -28.08 2.13
C GLN A 486 -31.07 -26.73 1.42
N SER A 487 -30.38 -25.77 2.06
CA SER A 487 -30.19 -24.42 1.52
C SER A 487 -29.38 -24.43 0.21
N ILE A 488 -29.60 -23.41 -0.62
CA ILE A 488 -28.75 -23.19 -1.81
C ILE A 488 -27.27 -23.05 -1.38
N LEU A 489 -27.00 -22.41 -0.24
CA LEU A 489 -25.65 -22.23 0.29
C LEU A 489 -24.96 -23.57 0.53
N ALA A 490 -25.65 -24.54 1.13
CA ALA A 490 -25.10 -25.88 1.36
C ALA A 490 -24.67 -26.55 0.04
N SER A 491 -25.48 -26.43 -1.01
CA SER A 491 -25.17 -26.99 -2.31
C SER A 491 -23.96 -26.33 -2.99
N ILE A 492 -23.78 -25.01 -2.83
CA ILE A 492 -22.67 -24.25 -3.41
C ILE A 492 -21.38 -24.45 -2.60
N ALA A 493 -21.49 -24.56 -1.28
CA ALA A 493 -20.35 -24.73 -0.37
C ALA A 493 -19.80 -26.17 -0.34
N SER A 494 -20.64 -27.18 -0.56
CA SER A 494 -20.26 -28.60 -0.50
C SER A 494 -19.06 -28.96 -1.41
N PRO A 495 -18.95 -28.48 -2.67
CA PRO A 495 -17.75 -28.67 -3.49
C PRO A 495 -16.48 -28.06 -2.86
N PHE A 496 -16.58 -26.90 -2.22
CA PHE A 496 -15.45 -26.26 -1.55
C PHE A 496 -15.03 -27.00 -0.27
N ALA A 497 -15.93 -27.76 0.36
CA ALA A 497 -15.59 -28.56 1.54
C ALA A 497 -14.52 -29.62 1.26
N TYR A 498 -14.48 -30.17 0.05
CA TYR A 498 -13.42 -31.11 -0.37
C TYR A 498 -12.02 -30.47 -0.35
N LEU A 499 -11.92 -29.17 -0.62
CA LEU A 499 -10.67 -28.42 -0.49
C LEU A 499 -10.22 -28.33 0.97
N LEU A 500 -11.15 -28.32 1.91
CA LEU A 500 -10.87 -28.18 3.34
C LEU A 500 -10.55 -29.51 4.05
N ILE A 501 -10.91 -30.68 3.48
CA ILE A 501 -10.62 -31.97 4.12
C ILE A 501 -9.12 -32.13 4.47
N PRO A 502 -8.15 -31.79 3.60
CA PRO A 502 -6.74 -31.87 3.95
C PRO A 502 -6.27 -30.89 5.05
N ILE A 503 -7.09 -29.90 5.40
CA ILE A 503 -6.80 -28.86 6.39
C ILE A 503 -7.53 -29.13 7.72
N VAL A 504 -8.74 -29.68 7.67
CA VAL A 504 -9.61 -29.85 8.84
C VAL A 504 -9.73 -31.33 9.24
N GLY A 505 -9.49 -32.25 8.31
CA GLY A 505 -9.57 -33.69 8.53
C GLY A 505 -10.95 -34.30 8.31
N VAL A 506 -12.00 -33.48 8.35
CA VAL A 506 -13.40 -33.88 8.20
C VAL A 506 -14.06 -33.12 7.07
N PHE A 507 -15.07 -33.74 6.46
CA PHE A 507 -15.94 -33.06 5.51
C PHE A 507 -16.95 -32.21 6.31
N SER A 508 -16.90 -30.89 6.13
CA SER A 508 -17.89 -29.97 6.68
C SER A 508 -18.19 -28.89 5.64
N TRP A 509 -19.41 -28.92 5.11
CA TRP A 509 -19.89 -27.88 4.21
C TRP A 509 -20.14 -26.57 4.96
N GLN A 510 -20.45 -26.61 6.25
CA GLN A 510 -20.65 -25.43 7.10
C GLN A 510 -19.37 -24.62 7.22
N LEU A 511 -18.23 -25.27 7.49
CA LEU A 511 -16.92 -24.62 7.50
C LEU A 511 -16.54 -24.08 6.11
N ALA A 512 -16.94 -24.76 5.04
CA ALA A 512 -16.72 -24.28 3.67
C ALA A 512 -17.59 -23.05 3.35
N ALA A 513 -18.86 -23.06 3.76
CA ALA A 513 -19.79 -21.97 3.58
C ALA A 513 -19.28 -20.71 4.28
N ALA A 514 -18.86 -20.85 5.55
CA ALA A 514 -18.27 -19.75 6.31
C ALA A 514 -16.98 -19.21 5.68
N ALA A 515 -16.13 -20.07 5.10
CA ALA A 515 -14.92 -19.61 4.41
C ALA A 515 -15.24 -18.84 3.11
N VAL A 516 -16.29 -19.25 2.37
CA VAL A 516 -16.74 -18.59 1.14
C VAL A 516 -17.38 -17.23 1.46
N THR A 517 -18.28 -17.17 2.44
CA THR A 517 -18.88 -15.90 2.89
C THR A 517 -17.83 -14.97 3.48
N GLY A 518 -16.78 -15.52 4.09
CA GLY A 518 -15.58 -14.81 4.54
C GLY A 518 -14.82 -14.04 3.44
N LEU A 519 -14.99 -14.38 2.16
CA LEU A 519 -14.41 -13.62 1.04
C LEU A 519 -15.18 -12.34 0.73
N ILE A 520 -16.45 -12.27 1.12
CA ILE A 520 -17.28 -11.07 1.02
C ILE A 520 -16.89 -10.11 2.14
N ALA A 521 -17.00 -10.58 3.38
CA ALA A 521 -16.72 -9.86 4.62
C ALA A 521 -16.17 -10.87 5.64
N LYS A 522 -15.08 -10.54 6.35
CA LYS A 522 -14.36 -11.52 7.18
C LYS A 522 -15.05 -11.77 8.52
N GLU A 523 -15.76 -10.77 9.02
CA GLU A 523 -16.63 -10.81 10.18
C GLU A 523 -17.80 -11.80 9.98
N ASN A 524 -18.34 -11.89 8.76
CA ASN A 524 -19.47 -12.79 8.42
C ASN A 524 -19.14 -14.28 8.57
N VAL A 525 -17.86 -14.65 8.71
CA VAL A 525 -17.46 -16.04 9.00
C VAL A 525 -18.16 -16.51 10.29
N VAL A 526 -18.17 -15.68 11.34
CA VAL A 526 -18.79 -16.03 12.63
C VAL A 526 -20.31 -16.17 12.49
N GLY A 527 -20.98 -15.19 11.87
CA GLY A 527 -22.43 -15.26 11.64
C GLY A 527 -22.83 -16.47 10.77
N THR A 528 -22.04 -16.80 9.75
CA THR A 528 -22.31 -17.98 8.91
C THR A 528 -22.14 -19.28 9.71
N LEU A 529 -21.16 -19.37 10.60
CA LEU A 529 -21.01 -20.54 11.48
C LEU A 529 -22.18 -20.65 12.46
N ALA A 530 -22.63 -19.53 13.01
CA ALA A 530 -23.77 -19.49 13.93
C ALA A 530 -25.05 -20.05 13.28
N VAL A 531 -25.33 -19.66 12.03
CA VAL A 531 -26.53 -20.08 11.28
C VAL A 531 -26.41 -21.49 10.69
N CYS A 532 -25.22 -21.88 10.21
CA CYS A 532 -25.06 -23.17 9.54
C CYS A 532 -24.90 -24.37 10.49
N PHE A 533 -24.47 -24.14 11.73
CA PHE A 533 -24.41 -25.19 12.74
C PHE A 533 -25.63 -25.12 13.66
N VAL A 534 -26.42 -26.19 13.69
CA VAL A 534 -27.62 -26.28 14.54
C VAL A 534 -27.24 -26.09 16.01
N GLY A 535 -27.91 -25.15 16.68
CA GLY A 535 -27.70 -24.84 18.10
C GLY A 535 -26.58 -23.84 18.38
N LEU A 536 -25.74 -23.50 17.40
CA LEU A 536 -24.65 -22.54 17.57
C LEU A 536 -25.16 -21.10 17.70
N GLU A 537 -26.29 -20.78 17.07
CA GLU A 537 -27.04 -19.52 17.19
C GLU A 537 -27.46 -19.15 18.62
N ASN A 538 -27.59 -20.13 19.52
CA ASN A 538 -27.93 -19.90 20.92
C ASN A 538 -26.69 -19.66 21.81
N LEU A 539 -25.49 -19.86 21.26
CA LEU A 539 -24.22 -19.80 21.99
C LEU A 539 -23.30 -18.68 21.47
N ILE A 540 -23.65 -18.10 20.33
CA ILE A 540 -22.94 -17.01 19.67
C ILE A 540 -23.93 -15.86 19.55
N ASP A 541 -23.53 -14.72 20.09
CA ASP A 541 -24.19 -13.46 19.78
C ASP A 541 -23.90 -13.12 18.31
N VAL A 542 -24.93 -13.19 17.47
CA VAL A 542 -24.83 -12.92 16.03
C VAL A 542 -24.71 -11.43 15.69
N GLU A 543 -25.02 -10.55 16.64
CA GLU A 543 -24.89 -9.10 16.51
C GLU A 543 -23.46 -8.67 16.88
N GLU A 544 -22.93 -9.19 18.00
CA GLU A 544 -21.56 -8.89 18.46
C GLU A 544 -20.49 -9.78 17.78
N PHE A 545 -20.90 -10.87 17.11
CA PHE A 545 -20.02 -11.94 16.60
C PHE A 545 -19.12 -12.53 17.71
N ALA A 546 -19.66 -12.68 18.90
CA ALA A 546 -18.93 -13.12 20.10
C ALA A 546 -19.56 -14.39 20.71
N ILE A 547 -18.73 -15.22 21.33
CA ILE A 547 -19.23 -16.38 22.08
C ILE A 547 -19.80 -15.90 23.41
N MET A 548 -20.95 -16.44 23.82
CA MET A 548 -21.52 -16.20 25.15
C MET A 548 -20.57 -16.72 26.24
N GLU A 549 -20.50 -16.00 27.37
CA GLU A 549 -19.57 -16.33 28.45
C GLU A 549 -19.80 -17.78 28.95
N GLY A 550 -18.74 -18.60 28.94
CA GLY A 550 -18.79 -20.00 29.35
C GLY A 550 -19.21 -21.02 28.27
N ALA A 551 -19.67 -20.57 27.09
CA ALA A 551 -20.15 -21.47 26.03
C ALA A 551 -19.06 -22.16 25.18
N GLY A 552 -17.78 -21.88 25.44
CA GLY A 552 -16.67 -22.33 24.59
C GLY A 552 -16.61 -23.85 24.35
N MET A 553 -16.78 -24.66 25.41
CA MET A 553 -16.77 -26.13 25.28
C MET A 553 -17.95 -26.67 24.47
N GLU A 554 -19.13 -26.07 24.62
CA GLU A 554 -20.33 -26.46 23.87
C GLU A 554 -20.18 -26.10 22.38
N VAL A 555 -19.66 -24.90 22.09
CA VAL A 555 -19.35 -24.47 20.72
C VAL A 555 -18.35 -25.42 20.06
N ALA A 556 -17.27 -25.80 20.76
CA ALA A 556 -16.31 -26.76 20.23
C ALA A 556 -16.92 -28.15 20.02
N GLY A 557 -17.83 -28.57 20.91
CA GLY A 557 -18.58 -29.81 20.80
C GLY A 557 -19.47 -29.86 19.55
N ILE A 558 -20.18 -28.77 19.24
CA ILE A 558 -21.07 -28.68 18.07
C ILE A 558 -20.28 -28.60 16.76
N ILE A 559 -19.19 -27.81 16.72
CA ILE A 559 -18.33 -27.74 15.52
C ILE A 559 -17.62 -29.08 15.28
N ALA A 560 -17.38 -29.87 16.34
CA ALA A 560 -16.92 -31.25 16.29
C ALA A 560 -15.59 -31.46 15.53
N ILE A 561 -14.63 -30.54 15.69
CA ILE A 561 -13.27 -30.64 15.13
C ILE A 561 -12.20 -30.67 16.22
N THR A 562 -11.01 -31.15 15.88
CA THR A 562 -9.87 -31.15 16.82
C THR A 562 -9.32 -29.73 17.02
N LYS A 563 -8.64 -29.49 18.16
CA LYS A 563 -7.96 -28.20 18.42
C LYS A 563 -6.94 -27.85 17.31
N VAL A 564 -6.24 -28.85 16.76
CA VAL A 564 -5.30 -28.65 15.64
C VAL A 564 -6.04 -28.25 14.36
N ALA A 565 -7.16 -28.91 14.04
CA ALA A 565 -8.00 -28.57 12.90
C ALA A 565 -8.61 -27.17 13.03
N ALA A 566 -9.04 -26.78 14.23
CA ALA A 566 -9.50 -25.43 14.53
C ALA A 566 -8.42 -24.37 14.26
N LEU A 567 -7.18 -24.60 14.73
CA LEU A 567 -6.06 -23.69 14.46
C LEU A 567 -5.73 -23.60 12.96
N ALA A 568 -5.74 -24.73 12.26
CA ALA A 568 -5.48 -24.78 10.83
C ALA A 568 -6.57 -24.04 10.03
N TYR A 569 -7.85 -24.27 10.35
CA TYR A 569 -8.98 -23.57 9.74
C TYR A 569 -8.95 -22.06 10.02
N LEU A 570 -8.58 -21.67 11.24
CA LEU A 570 -8.38 -20.26 11.60
C LEU A 570 -7.29 -19.63 10.72
N MET A 571 -6.12 -20.25 10.61
CA MET A 571 -5.04 -19.75 9.76
C MET A 571 -5.43 -19.70 8.27
N PHE A 572 -6.18 -20.68 7.78
CA PHE A 572 -6.75 -20.65 6.43
C PHE A 572 -7.61 -19.40 6.22
N ASN A 573 -8.58 -19.15 7.10
CA ASN A 573 -9.47 -18.00 6.98
C ASN A 573 -8.75 -16.65 7.10
N LEU A 574 -7.69 -16.59 7.90
CA LEU A 574 -6.92 -15.38 8.12
C LEU A 574 -5.99 -15.02 6.95
N TYR A 575 -5.36 -16.00 6.30
CA TYR A 575 -4.33 -15.75 5.28
C TYR A 575 -4.77 -16.07 3.85
N THR A 576 -6.02 -16.46 3.65
CA THR A 576 -6.70 -16.48 2.35
C THR A 576 -6.94 -15.07 1.81
N PRO A 577 -7.40 -14.93 0.55
CA PRO A 577 -7.71 -13.63 -0.02
C PRO A 577 -8.61 -12.79 0.90
N PRO A 578 -8.38 -11.47 0.97
CA PRO A 578 -9.15 -10.59 1.84
C PRO A 578 -10.56 -10.37 1.28
N CYS A 579 -11.35 -9.56 1.98
CA CYS A 579 -12.67 -9.17 1.54
C CYS A 579 -12.67 -8.55 0.12
N PHE A 580 -13.79 -8.63 -0.59
CA PHE A 580 -13.92 -8.08 -1.94
C PHE A 580 -13.60 -6.58 -2.03
N ALA A 581 -13.91 -5.81 -0.97
CA ALA A 581 -13.53 -4.40 -0.90
C ALA A 581 -11.99 -4.22 -0.95
N ALA A 582 -11.24 -5.07 -0.24
CA ALA A 582 -9.77 -5.04 -0.25
C ALA A 582 -9.20 -5.54 -1.59
N ILE A 583 -9.82 -6.53 -2.23
CA ILE A 583 -9.44 -6.95 -3.59
C ILE A 583 -9.70 -5.82 -4.60
N GLY A 584 -10.80 -5.08 -4.45
CA GLY A 584 -11.10 -3.88 -5.25
C GLY A 584 -10.05 -2.77 -5.05
N ALA A 585 -9.64 -2.52 -3.80
CA ALA A 585 -8.55 -1.60 -3.49
C ALA A 585 -7.23 -2.07 -4.12
N MET A 586 -6.90 -3.35 -4.01
CA MET A 586 -5.73 -3.98 -4.60
C MET A 586 -5.70 -3.78 -6.13
N ASN A 587 -6.85 -3.96 -6.79
CA ASN A 587 -6.97 -3.70 -8.22
C ASN A 587 -6.70 -2.23 -8.59
N SER A 588 -7.20 -1.29 -7.79
CA SER A 588 -6.97 0.14 -8.03
C SER A 588 -5.51 0.57 -7.90
N GLU A 589 -4.73 -0.06 -7.01
CA GLU A 589 -3.32 0.26 -6.78
C GLU A 589 -2.37 -0.51 -7.70
N MET A 590 -2.72 -1.75 -8.07
CA MET A 590 -1.93 -2.57 -8.98
C MET A 590 -2.10 -2.19 -10.45
N LYS A 591 -3.29 -1.70 -10.84
CA LYS A 591 -3.67 -1.33 -12.21
C LYS A 591 -3.42 -2.43 -13.24
N SER A 592 -3.48 -3.70 -12.84
CA SER A 592 -3.28 -4.84 -13.73
C SER A 592 -4.03 -6.07 -13.24
N LYS A 593 -5.02 -6.53 -14.03
CA LYS A 593 -5.83 -7.72 -13.71
C LYS A 593 -4.98 -8.98 -13.51
N LYS A 594 -3.91 -9.14 -14.29
CA LYS A 594 -2.98 -10.27 -14.17
C LYS A 594 -2.29 -10.30 -12.81
N TRP A 595 -1.88 -9.13 -12.29
CA TRP A 595 -1.26 -9.01 -10.97
C TRP A 595 -2.26 -9.24 -9.84
N VAL A 596 -3.50 -8.76 -9.99
CA VAL A 596 -4.57 -8.98 -9.01
C VAL A 596 -4.89 -10.47 -8.89
N ILE A 597 -5.13 -11.16 -10.02
CA ILE A 597 -5.40 -12.61 -10.04
C ILE A 597 -4.19 -13.38 -9.49
N GLY A 598 -2.97 -12.99 -9.88
CA GLY A 598 -1.75 -13.56 -9.33
C GLY A 598 -1.63 -13.37 -7.82
N GLY A 599 -2.02 -12.21 -7.29
CA GLY A 599 -2.01 -11.91 -5.86
C GLY A 599 -3.06 -12.67 -5.08
N VAL A 600 -4.29 -12.78 -5.59
CA VAL A 600 -5.36 -13.61 -5.00
C VAL A 600 -4.93 -15.08 -5.00
N GLY A 601 -4.37 -15.58 -6.10
CA GLY A 601 -3.85 -16.95 -6.18
C GLY A 601 -2.69 -17.19 -5.21
N LEU A 602 -1.79 -16.23 -5.05
CA LEU A 602 -0.70 -16.29 -4.07
C LEU A 602 -1.24 -16.36 -2.64
N GLN A 603 -2.16 -15.48 -2.27
CA GLN A 603 -2.78 -15.43 -0.94
C GLN A 603 -3.52 -16.74 -0.64
N LEU A 604 -4.34 -17.23 -1.57
CA LEU A 604 -5.04 -18.51 -1.43
C LEU A 604 -4.06 -19.67 -1.26
N GLY A 605 -3.00 -19.72 -2.07
CA GLY A 605 -2.00 -20.77 -1.99
C GLY A 605 -1.19 -20.74 -0.69
N PHE A 606 -0.84 -19.55 -0.21
CA PHE A 606 -0.18 -19.38 1.10
C PHE A 606 -1.09 -19.79 2.24
N GLY A 607 -2.33 -19.29 2.29
CA GLY A 607 -3.30 -19.64 3.32
C GLY A 607 -3.57 -21.14 3.36
N TYR A 608 -3.74 -21.78 2.20
CA TYR A 608 -3.88 -23.23 2.08
C TYR A 608 -2.64 -23.98 2.58
N ALA A 609 -1.44 -23.60 2.12
CA ALA A 609 -0.21 -24.29 2.48
C ALA A 609 0.09 -24.19 3.98
N VAL A 610 -0.08 -23.01 4.58
CA VAL A 610 0.10 -22.80 6.03
C VAL A 610 -0.88 -23.66 6.80
N ALA A 611 -2.16 -23.63 6.45
CA ALA A 611 -3.20 -24.38 7.13
C ALA A 611 -2.98 -25.90 7.02
N TYR A 612 -2.64 -26.40 5.83
CA TYR A 612 -2.28 -27.80 5.59
C TYR A 612 -1.08 -28.25 6.44
N LEU A 613 -0.02 -27.43 6.50
CA LEU A 613 1.17 -27.73 7.29
C LEU A 613 0.86 -27.76 8.78
N VAL A 614 0.07 -26.80 9.28
CA VAL A 614 -0.36 -26.77 10.68
C VAL A 614 -1.19 -27.98 11.03
N TYR A 615 -2.14 -28.38 10.18
CA TYR A 615 -2.95 -29.56 10.42
C TYR A 615 -2.12 -30.85 10.42
N THR A 616 -1.30 -31.05 9.39
CA THR A 616 -0.55 -32.29 9.20
C THR A 616 0.54 -32.45 10.26
N ILE A 617 1.37 -31.42 10.45
CA ILE A 617 2.45 -31.45 11.44
C ILE A 617 1.86 -31.46 12.85
N GLY A 618 0.86 -30.62 13.11
CA GLY A 618 0.21 -30.55 14.42
C GLY A 618 -0.40 -31.88 14.82
N THR A 619 -1.14 -32.54 13.93
CA THR A 619 -1.78 -33.84 14.22
C THR A 619 -0.74 -34.93 14.46
N LEU A 620 0.37 -34.95 13.71
CA LEU A 620 1.47 -35.90 13.95
C LEU A 620 2.14 -35.67 15.30
N VAL A 621 2.39 -34.41 15.67
CA VAL A 621 3.04 -34.05 16.94
C VAL A 621 2.14 -34.37 18.13
N THR A 622 0.82 -34.19 18.01
CA THR A 622 -0.14 -34.50 19.09
C THR A 622 -0.56 -35.98 19.13
N GLY A 623 0.04 -36.85 18.29
CA GLY A 623 -0.29 -38.28 18.24
C GLY A 623 -1.68 -38.61 17.69
N GLY A 624 -2.29 -37.70 16.93
CA GLY A 624 -3.60 -37.90 16.32
C GLY A 624 -3.54 -38.75 15.04
N THR A 625 -4.68 -39.31 14.64
CA THR A 625 -4.80 -40.09 13.40
C THR A 625 -5.06 -39.17 12.20
N LEU A 626 -4.14 -39.17 11.23
CA LEU A 626 -4.33 -38.45 9.97
C LEU A 626 -5.22 -39.24 9.01
N ASN A 627 -6.08 -38.52 8.29
CA ASN A 627 -6.69 -39.06 7.08
C ASN A 627 -5.62 -39.12 5.97
N ILE A 628 -5.06 -40.30 5.74
CA ILE A 628 -3.93 -40.51 4.80
C ILE A 628 -4.29 -40.03 3.39
N GLY A 629 -5.50 -40.35 2.90
CA GLY A 629 -5.95 -39.94 1.56
C GLY A 629 -6.03 -38.42 1.41
N ALA A 630 -6.64 -37.75 2.39
CA ALA A 630 -6.73 -36.30 2.40
C ALA A 630 -5.35 -35.64 2.55
N THR A 631 -4.48 -36.20 3.38
CA THR A 631 -3.12 -35.69 3.60
C THR A 631 -2.30 -35.78 2.30
N ILE A 632 -2.34 -36.92 1.60
CA ILE A 632 -1.67 -37.07 0.30
C ILE A 632 -2.25 -36.08 -0.72
N GLY A 633 -3.57 -35.91 -0.78
CA GLY A 633 -4.21 -34.93 -1.64
C GLY A 633 -3.74 -33.49 -1.37
N GLY A 634 -3.67 -33.10 -0.09
CA GLY A 634 -3.16 -31.80 0.32
C GLY A 634 -1.68 -31.61 -0.02
N LEU A 635 -0.85 -32.64 0.17
CA LEU A 635 0.56 -32.60 -0.21
C LEU A 635 0.72 -32.39 -1.72
N ILE A 636 -0.05 -33.12 -2.53
CA ILE A 636 -0.04 -32.96 -4.00
C ILE A 636 -0.42 -31.52 -4.37
N ALA A 637 -1.47 -30.96 -3.75
CA ALA A 637 -1.86 -29.58 -4.00
C ALA A 637 -0.73 -28.58 -3.67
N VAL A 638 -0.07 -28.74 -2.51
CA VAL A 638 1.08 -27.91 -2.13
C VAL A 638 2.25 -28.07 -3.10
N LEU A 639 2.57 -29.29 -3.53
CA LEU A 639 3.62 -29.54 -4.51
C LEU A 639 3.31 -28.91 -5.87
N ILE A 640 2.06 -28.96 -6.33
CA ILE A 640 1.62 -28.28 -7.56
C ILE A 640 1.81 -26.76 -7.43
N MET A 641 1.41 -26.16 -6.31
CA MET A 641 1.61 -24.72 -6.07
C MET A 641 3.10 -24.34 -6.09
N VAL A 642 3.95 -25.14 -5.44
CA VAL A 642 5.42 -24.95 -5.47
C VAL A 642 5.96 -25.09 -6.90
N ALA A 643 5.51 -26.09 -7.66
CA ALA A 643 5.92 -26.29 -9.05
C ALA A 643 5.52 -25.10 -9.95
N ILE A 644 4.32 -24.55 -9.77
CA ILE A 644 3.85 -23.34 -10.46
C ILE A 644 4.78 -22.16 -10.15
N ILE A 645 5.09 -21.92 -8.87
CA ILE A 645 5.99 -20.84 -8.44
C ILE A 645 7.38 -21.02 -9.08
N ILE A 646 7.94 -22.23 -9.05
CA ILE A 646 9.24 -22.54 -9.67
C ILE A 646 9.18 -22.30 -11.19
N GLY A 647 8.11 -22.73 -11.85
CA GLY A 647 7.89 -22.51 -13.28
C GLY A 647 7.84 -21.01 -13.65
N LEU A 648 7.14 -20.21 -12.86
CA LEU A 648 7.09 -18.76 -13.01
C LEU A 648 8.47 -18.13 -12.84
N ILE A 649 9.21 -18.49 -11.80
CA ILE A 649 10.58 -18.01 -11.56
C ILE A 649 11.51 -18.36 -12.73
N ARG A 650 11.46 -19.61 -13.21
CA ARG A 650 12.28 -20.06 -14.35
C ARG A 650 11.95 -19.29 -15.63
N ASN A 651 10.66 -19.09 -15.91
CA ASN A 651 10.22 -18.33 -17.08
C ASN A 651 10.69 -16.88 -17.01
N THR A 652 10.57 -16.23 -15.86
CA THR A 652 11.06 -14.87 -15.67
C THR A 652 12.57 -14.79 -15.83
N ASN A 653 13.33 -15.72 -15.23
CA ASN A 653 14.79 -15.77 -15.41
C ASN A 653 15.19 -15.99 -16.88
N LYS A 654 14.44 -16.81 -17.63
CA LYS A 654 14.68 -17.02 -19.06
C LYS A 654 14.43 -15.72 -19.86
N LYS A 655 13.34 -15.01 -19.57
CA LYS A 655 13.02 -13.72 -20.22
C LYS A 655 14.06 -12.66 -19.93
N LEU A 656 14.49 -12.54 -18.68
CA LEU A 656 15.58 -11.63 -18.30
C LEU A 656 16.87 -11.99 -19.04
N LYS A 657 17.26 -13.27 -19.09
CA LYS A 657 18.46 -13.68 -19.84
C LYS A 657 18.36 -13.34 -21.33
N ALA A 658 17.18 -13.41 -21.93
CA ALA A 658 16.96 -13.04 -23.33
C ALA A 658 16.98 -11.52 -23.55
N GLU A 659 16.40 -10.73 -22.64
CA GLU A 659 16.37 -9.27 -22.71
C GLU A 659 17.75 -8.63 -22.47
N TYR A 660 18.60 -9.27 -21.66
CA TYR A 660 19.96 -8.82 -21.34
C TYR A 660 21.06 -9.59 -22.07
N ALA A 661 20.71 -10.49 -23.00
CA ALA A 661 21.68 -10.98 -23.96
C ALA A 661 22.05 -9.77 -24.82
N LEU A 662 23.30 -9.31 -24.69
CA LEU A 662 23.86 -8.30 -25.59
C LEU A 662 23.61 -8.81 -27.01
N SER A 663 22.73 -8.16 -27.75
CA SER A 663 22.72 -8.28 -29.19
C SER A 663 24.08 -7.74 -29.62
N ASP A 664 24.97 -8.62 -30.06
CA ASP A 664 26.17 -8.24 -30.78
C ASP A 664 25.75 -7.38 -31.99
N ILE A 665 25.84 -6.06 -31.84
CA ILE A 665 25.74 -5.06 -32.90
C ILE A 665 26.89 -4.08 -32.71
#